data_AF-A0A452YC35-F1
#
_entry.id   AF-A0A452YC35-F1
#
_cell.length_a   1.000
_cell.length_b   1.000
_cell.length_c   1.000
_cell.angle_alpha   90.00
_cell.angle_beta   90.00
_cell.angle_gamma   90.00
#
_symmetry.space_group_name_H-M   'P 1'
#
loop_
_entity.id
_entity.type
_entity.pdbx_description
1 polymer ?
#
loop_
_entity_poly.entity_id
_entity_poly.type
_entity_poly.pdbx_seq_one_letter_code
_entity_poly.pdbx_strand_id
1 'polypeptide(L)'
;MLLTTHWSYRQDLLRSLPSIRSFGGFIITGTQLRMLKLTLKCCAVDAKFASSLLEIWYNYHKSLWTYCSGSPKALFPLTHDETSDLAHLTKMDAINTIIRGDLCVMDYQKNSLMLRMSSRSLWEGVSYAGNLVGGLYSAADSLFKQIIFAHKKHFKPEEYSQLEHILFQQSEHHLEDKCLHTACALLSSSSHAVLASFSGSNKLIGSLLLELYSSYSRDSLLHLGAAWVYIGMLRFQLLLSSYNPDPAFLSAFMHSQILEKISLLDLKGKVRHECEELTGSNLAGDCHDQKLMQELKTEEKNLRSKVVFRPRQSKHKSLIAACCEFEGRLSDCKDLVSHLNCNGAGQLEVNRICNWQITSRNFIKRLTEEYGEYVDLIQPAQVAVYEMKLGLTIALSGSLEREYLKKVKEDDIEKVLGAVFTFMQFPNGHVAGMTVVGVPDLTNYSMGDQLETQYSEFKDVDILEKLSCVSSQLNVGEVADEVRSHSQMLVTFHHVSLVRTTYRIFHSLIMDKTSYLSLKKIFDYFESMWINMKSSVKARENDDSQYYKFRSRIIDIQDIFEGDVPSISDIDSDGNAGPDNEEKLELEFFKIMERSDEDDGSVEDKWDLVPESALKCIILTHNQLFGSPDLIEKTERFQISDQQKLKSFVDSYDFGARILKGLPELTSSTLDEKLMPEHLLRVCLEYQRTCAASLGSNSYNAYKDPNPPVLFKMVEPLTALQEKVRTFLDEWPDHPGLLKILEIIASLLAMPLSAPLSKVLLGLQLLAGKAQTLQENDSKFFLKDHLPPIFMLLSSWQRLELECWPILLEEVQGKYETNAAKLWFPLRALLSKSCDIPMNDDLSIIKSIEEFVQTSNLGEFKTRLHLLLAFHGEFSDGSSVGVYLSTPVKKIQNILYNMFGYYMQFLSLVLRQIEVSKESVEKELKDQVKLYRWDQDPYSLASIENFKRTRQKIFKLLQRFNVCTNCLLIF
;
A
#
# COMPACT_ATOMS: atom_id res chain seq x y z
N MET A 1 33.15 -13.00 11.58
CA MET A 1 33.03 -13.80 12.84
C MET A 1 32.91 -12.94 14.11
N LEU A 2 33.53 -11.75 14.19
CA LEU A 2 33.36 -10.83 15.34
C LEU A 2 32.09 -9.94 15.28
N LEU A 3 31.47 -9.81 14.10
CA LEU A 3 30.18 -9.12 13.92
C LEU A 3 28.96 -9.98 14.26
N THR A 4 29.09 -11.31 14.21
CA THR A 4 28.05 -12.29 14.58
C THR A 4 27.88 -12.42 16.10
N THR A 5 28.92 -12.14 16.89
CA THR A 5 28.89 -12.19 18.35
C THR A 5 28.24 -10.96 18.98
N HIS A 6 28.38 -9.77 18.37
CA HIS A 6 27.69 -8.55 18.83
C HIS A 6 26.18 -8.58 18.55
N TRP A 7 25.75 -9.32 17.53
CA TRP A 7 24.35 -9.54 17.17
C TRP A 7 23.65 -10.59 18.04
N SER A 8 24.36 -11.64 18.47
CA SER A 8 23.87 -12.61 19.46
C SER A 8 23.55 -11.93 20.80
N TYR A 9 24.38 -10.99 21.23
CA TYR A 9 24.22 -10.31 22.52
C TYR A 9 22.99 -9.37 22.57
N ARG A 10 22.58 -8.78 21.44
CA ARG A 10 21.32 -8.01 21.34
C ARG A 10 20.08 -8.90 21.25
N GLN A 11 20.17 -10.07 20.64
CA GLN A 11 19.07 -11.05 20.60
C GLN A 11 18.84 -11.72 21.97
N ASP A 12 19.89 -11.94 22.76
CA ASP A 12 19.74 -12.51 24.10
C ASP A 12 19.15 -11.51 25.11
N LEU A 13 19.32 -10.20 24.88
CA LEU A 13 18.66 -9.11 25.62
C LEU A 13 17.13 -9.01 25.37
N LEU A 14 16.68 -9.45 24.18
CA LEU A 14 15.24 -9.57 23.85
C LEU A 14 14.64 -10.90 24.33
N ARG A 15 15.46 -11.92 24.62
CA ARG A 15 15.01 -13.25 25.06
C ARG A 15 14.63 -13.32 26.55
N SER A 16 15.05 -12.37 27.37
CA SER A 16 14.88 -12.40 28.83
C SER A 16 13.69 -11.59 29.37
N LEU A 17 12.87 -10.97 28.51
CA LEU A 17 11.68 -10.20 28.89
C LEU A 17 10.39 -10.99 28.58
N PRO A 18 9.68 -11.52 29.60
CA PRO A 18 8.43 -12.27 29.39
C PRO A 18 7.31 -11.42 28.78
N SER A 19 7.30 -10.10 29.01
CA SER A 19 6.29 -9.17 28.47
C SER A 19 6.40 -8.94 26.97
N ILE A 20 7.58 -9.17 26.38
CA ILE A 20 7.79 -9.10 24.93
C ILE A 20 7.51 -10.45 24.27
N ARG A 21 7.34 -11.56 25.02
CA ARG A 21 6.98 -12.85 24.41
C ARG A 21 5.55 -12.92 23.87
N SER A 22 4.60 -12.16 24.41
CA SER A 22 3.25 -12.09 23.83
C SER A 22 3.23 -11.29 22.52
N PHE A 23 4.08 -10.27 22.39
CA PHE A 23 4.23 -9.47 21.17
C PHE A 23 5.20 -10.07 20.14
N GLY A 24 6.30 -10.68 20.59
CA GLY A 24 7.35 -11.24 19.75
C GLY A 24 7.22 -12.74 19.46
N GLY A 25 6.34 -13.46 20.18
CA GLY A 25 6.02 -14.87 19.93
C GLY A 25 5.28 -15.10 18.61
N PHE A 26 4.80 -14.03 17.97
CA PHE A 26 4.04 -14.09 16.72
C PHE A 26 4.89 -14.04 15.44
N ILE A 27 6.18 -13.66 15.47
CA ILE A 27 6.81 -13.11 14.24
C ILE A 27 8.21 -13.67 13.90
N ILE A 28 8.78 -14.62 14.65
CA ILE A 28 9.97 -15.38 14.15
C ILE A 28 9.74 -16.88 14.34
N THR A 29 9.13 -17.50 13.33
CA THR A 29 9.18 -18.96 13.21
C THR A 29 10.60 -19.36 12.74
N GLY A 30 11.21 -20.34 13.41
CA GLY A 30 12.56 -20.85 13.08
C GLY A 30 12.73 -21.36 11.63
N THR A 31 11.65 -21.38 10.85
CA THR A 31 11.56 -21.65 9.41
C THR A 31 12.12 -20.52 8.54
N GLN A 32 12.02 -19.25 8.92
CA GLN A 32 12.52 -18.12 8.10
C GLN A 32 14.07 -18.06 8.05
N LEU A 33 14.73 -18.39 9.17
CA LEU A 33 16.19 -18.58 9.21
C LEU A 33 16.66 -19.81 8.42
N ARG A 34 15.78 -20.82 8.27
CA ARG A 34 16.01 -22.03 7.47
C ARG A 34 15.89 -21.73 5.98
N MET A 35 14.96 -20.84 5.60
CA MET A 35 14.77 -20.31 4.25
C MET A 35 15.99 -19.53 3.79
N LEU A 36 16.52 -18.59 4.60
CA LEU A 36 17.72 -17.82 4.25
C LEU A 36 18.94 -18.74 4.04
N LYS A 37 19.05 -19.82 4.82
CA LYS A 37 20.04 -20.88 4.62
C LYS A 37 19.82 -21.75 3.38
N LEU A 38 18.58 -21.88 2.89
CA LEU A 38 18.22 -22.63 1.68
C LEU A 38 18.41 -21.78 0.42
N THR A 39 18.04 -20.49 0.42
CA THR A 39 18.30 -19.56 -0.69
C THR A 39 19.79 -19.26 -0.86
N LEU A 40 20.54 -19.08 0.23
CA LEU A 40 22.02 -19.00 0.17
C LEU A 40 22.68 -20.30 -0.32
N LYS A 41 21.98 -21.44 -0.23
CA LYS A 41 22.44 -22.73 -0.79
C LYS A 41 22.10 -22.90 -2.27
N CYS A 42 20.99 -22.34 -2.74
CA CYS A 42 20.58 -22.42 -4.14
C CYS A 42 21.30 -21.40 -5.04
N CYS A 43 21.68 -20.23 -4.51
CA CYS A 43 22.40 -19.19 -5.25
C CYS A 43 23.91 -19.31 -5.01
N ALA A 44 24.56 -20.30 -5.64
CA ALA A 44 26.00 -20.51 -5.57
C ALA A 44 26.82 -19.53 -6.45
N VAL A 45 26.29 -18.34 -6.75
CA VAL A 45 26.96 -17.36 -7.62
C VAL A 45 26.84 -15.98 -6.98
N ASP A 46 27.99 -15.38 -6.71
CA ASP A 46 28.28 -14.06 -6.14
C ASP A 46 27.97 -13.76 -4.66
N ALA A 47 29.07 -13.62 -3.90
CA ALA A 47 29.05 -13.14 -2.51
C ALA A 47 28.50 -11.70 -2.37
N LYS A 48 28.64 -10.86 -3.41
CA LYS A 48 28.04 -9.52 -3.46
C LYS A 48 26.51 -9.58 -3.50
N PHE A 49 25.95 -10.48 -4.30
CA PHE A 49 24.50 -10.67 -4.39
C PHE A 49 23.93 -11.25 -3.08
N ALA A 50 24.64 -12.19 -2.46
CA ALA A 50 24.29 -12.73 -1.15
C ALA A 50 24.35 -11.69 -0.02
N SER A 51 25.34 -10.80 -0.01
CA SER A 51 25.42 -9.69 0.95
C SER A 51 24.31 -8.67 0.73
N SER A 52 24.01 -8.32 -0.53
CA SER A 52 22.89 -7.44 -0.86
C SER A 52 21.55 -8.09 -0.48
N LEU A 53 21.37 -9.41 -0.66
CA LEU A 53 20.18 -10.13 -0.21
C LEU A 53 20.01 -10.13 1.31
N LEU A 54 21.11 -10.31 2.06
CA LEU A 54 21.13 -10.24 3.52
C LEU A 54 20.84 -8.82 4.02
N GLU A 55 21.39 -7.82 3.35
CA GLU A 55 21.15 -6.41 3.62
C GLU A 55 19.71 -6.02 3.24
N ILE A 56 19.16 -6.54 2.13
CA ILE A 56 17.76 -6.34 1.72
C ILE A 56 16.81 -7.04 2.70
N TRP A 57 17.09 -8.28 3.10
CA TRP A 57 16.28 -9.02 4.08
C TRP A 57 16.35 -8.38 5.46
N TYR A 58 17.54 -7.96 5.88
CA TYR A 58 17.72 -7.20 7.10
C TYR A 58 17.02 -5.86 7.00
N ASN A 59 17.16 -5.09 5.93
CA ASN A 59 16.49 -3.80 5.74
C ASN A 59 14.98 -3.95 5.57
N TYR A 60 14.46 -5.07 5.06
CA TYR A 60 13.04 -5.37 4.96
C TYR A 60 12.46 -5.78 6.32
N HIS A 61 13.09 -6.69 7.06
CA HIS A 61 12.62 -6.98 8.42
C HIS A 61 12.85 -5.79 9.34
N LYS A 62 14.00 -5.15 9.24
CA LYS A 62 14.29 -3.89 9.92
C LYS A 62 13.24 -2.87 9.49
N SER A 63 12.85 -2.69 8.22
CA SER A 63 11.75 -1.77 7.87
C SER A 63 10.42 -2.22 8.46
N LEU A 64 10.08 -3.50 8.50
CA LEU A 64 8.88 -4.01 9.19
C LEU A 64 8.88 -3.73 10.71
N TRP A 65 10.05 -3.47 11.31
CA TRP A 65 10.22 -3.28 12.76
C TRP A 65 10.79 -1.90 13.18
N THR A 66 11.35 -1.14 12.24
CA THR A 66 12.02 0.16 12.38
C THR A 66 11.39 1.21 11.48
N TYR A 67 10.34 0.90 10.71
CA TYR A 67 9.36 1.91 10.35
C TYR A 67 8.52 2.23 11.58
N CYS A 68 9.09 3.06 12.43
CA CYS A 68 8.42 3.89 13.43
C CYS A 68 9.26 5.16 13.49
N SER A 69 9.51 5.76 12.33
CA SER A 69 10.42 6.89 12.21
C SER A 69 10.00 7.81 11.05
N GLY A 70 8.72 7.79 10.71
CA GLY A 70 8.08 8.80 9.88
C GLY A 70 7.31 9.74 10.79
N SER A 71 7.54 11.05 10.66
CA SER A 71 6.57 12.03 11.11
C SER A 71 5.20 11.68 10.51
N PRO A 72 4.07 11.99 11.16
CA PRO A 72 2.76 11.95 10.50
C PRO A 72 2.77 12.86 9.26
N LYS A 73 3.17 12.34 8.10
CA LYS A 73 3.07 13.02 6.81
C LYS A 73 1.66 12.80 6.27
N ALA A 74 0.69 13.39 6.97
CA ALA A 74 -0.64 13.81 6.48
C ALA A 74 -1.54 14.17 7.67
N LEU A 75 -1.18 15.22 8.42
CA LEU A 75 -2.19 16.13 8.99
C LEU A 75 -1.57 17.53 9.13
N PHE A 76 -0.27 17.60 9.46
CA PHE A 76 0.48 18.85 9.56
C PHE A 76 1.99 18.61 9.36
N PRO A 77 2.71 19.41 8.55
CA PRO A 77 4.13 19.21 8.30
C PRO A 77 4.99 19.54 9.53
N LEU A 78 5.82 18.59 9.97
CA LEU A 78 6.90 18.82 10.94
C LEU A 78 8.19 19.21 10.20
N THR A 79 8.89 20.23 10.70
CA THR A 79 10.12 20.81 10.11
C THR A 79 11.42 20.25 10.70
N HIS A 80 11.41 19.11 11.42
CA HIS A 80 12.62 18.60 12.07
C HIS A 80 12.90 17.12 11.75
N ASP A 81 14.13 16.88 11.29
CA ASP A 81 14.73 15.63 10.76
C ASP A 81 15.00 14.53 11.81
N GLU A 82 14.53 14.68 13.05
CA GLU A 82 14.70 13.65 14.09
C GLU A 82 13.42 12.86 14.33
N THR A 83 13.45 11.61 13.89
CA THR A 83 12.31 10.71 13.80
C THR A 83 11.71 10.36 15.17
N SER A 84 10.45 10.70 15.43
CA SER A 84 9.69 10.25 16.60
C SER A 84 9.21 8.80 16.43
N ASP A 85 9.41 7.94 17.45
CA ASP A 85 8.89 6.57 17.49
C ASP A 85 7.39 6.59 17.78
N LEU A 86 6.59 7.01 16.80
CA LEU A 86 5.15 6.73 16.78
C LEU A 86 4.95 5.35 16.13
N ALA A 87 4.02 4.57 16.69
CA ALA A 87 3.82 3.17 16.35
C ALA A 87 3.09 3.01 15.01
N HIS A 88 3.83 3.15 13.91
CA HIS A 88 3.34 2.85 12.56
C HIS A 88 3.23 1.33 12.40
N LEU A 89 2.00 0.80 12.51
CA LEU A 89 1.75 -0.64 12.55
C LEU A 89 1.04 -1.20 11.31
N THR A 90 0.90 -0.40 10.25
CA THR A 90 0.13 -0.77 9.06
C THR A 90 0.99 -1.60 8.09
N LYS A 91 0.59 -2.87 7.90
CA LYS A 91 1.09 -3.74 6.83
C LYS A 91 0.77 -3.13 5.47
N MET A 92 -0.34 -2.39 5.38
CA MET A 92 -0.74 -1.67 4.18
C MET A 92 0.29 -0.64 3.72
N ASP A 93 0.90 0.13 4.63
CA ASP A 93 1.92 1.12 4.24
C ASP A 93 3.18 0.43 3.75
N ALA A 94 3.59 -0.67 4.38
CA ALA A 94 4.68 -1.50 3.88
C ALA A 94 4.39 -2.01 2.45
N ILE A 95 3.18 -2.51 2.20
CA ILE A 95 2.75 -2.94 0.85
C ILE A 95 2.76 -1.77 -0.14
N ASN A 96 2.23 -0.61 0.25
CA ASN A 96 2.24 0.59 -0.61
C ASN A 96 3.66 1.03 -0.96
N THR A 97 4.62 0.95 -0.04
CA THR A 97 6.03 1.26 -0.36
C THR A 97 6.67 0.24 -1.29
N ILE A 98 6.29 -1.04 -1.20
CA ILE A 98 6.79 -2.09 -2.11
C ILE A 98 6.23 -1.90 -3.52
N ILE A 99 4.95 -1.50 -3.63
CA ILE A 99 4.24 -1.34 -4.90
C ILE A 99 4.59 -0.01 -5.60
N ARG A 100 4.75 1.09 -4.85
CA ARG A 100 4.96 2.45 -5.40
C ARG A 100 6.41 2.80 -5.74
N GLY A 101 7.35 1.86 -5.72
CA GLY A 101 8.71 2.17 -6.17
C GLY A 101 8.69 2.58 -7.65
N ASP A 102 9.24 3.74 -8.00
CA ASP A 102 9.62 4.07 -9.37
C ASP A 102 10.74 3.12 -9.80
N LEU A 103 10.34 1.89 -10.14
CA LEU A 103 11.24 0.79 -10.38
C LEU A 103 11.76 0.90 -11.81
N CYS A 104 13.08 1.02 -11.92
CA CYS A 104 13.75 0.93 -13.19
C CYS A 104 13.98 -0.53 -13.60
N VAL A 105 14.36 -0.75 -14.86
CA VAL A 105 14.63 -2.10 -15.38
C VAL A 105 15.72 -2.84 -14.58
N MET A 106 16.69 -2.13 -14.02
CA MET A 106 17.74 -2.72 -13.17
C MET A 106 17.22 -3.35 -11.88
N ASP A 107 16.14 -2.80 -11.33
CA ASP A 107 15.55 -3.27 -10.07
C ASP A 107 14.61 -4.47 -10.26
N TYR A 108 14.41 -4.96 -11.49
CA TYR A 108 13.46 -6.04 -11.78
C TYR A 108 13.64 -7.29 -10.90
N GLN A 109 14.86 -7.82 -10.77
CA GLN A 109 15.12 -9.00 -9.94
C GLN A 109 14.85 -8.73 -8.45
N LYS A 110 15.23 -7.54 -7.98
CA LYS A 110 15.00 -7.08 -6.61
C LYS A 110 13.50 -6.99 -6.33
N ASN A 111 12.74 -6.35 -7.22
CA ASN A 111 11.29 -6.24 -7.10
C ASN A 111 10.60 -7.60 -7.12
N SER A 112 10.98 -8.47 -8.07
CA SER A 112 10.41 -9.82 -8.18
C SER A 112 10.61 -10.64 -6.90
N LEU A 113 11.80 -10.55 -6.31
CA LEU A 113 12.11 -11.24 -5.06
C LEU A 113 11.36 -10.60 -3.87
N MET A 114 11.29 -9.27 -3.80
CA MET A 114 10.53 -8.55 -2.76
C MET A 114 9.06 -8.97 -2.77
N LEU A 115 8.39 -8.91 -3.93
CA LEU A 115 6.98 -9.29 -4.06
C LEU A 115 6.74 -10.76 -3.69
N ARG A 116 7.63 -11.69 -4.07
CA ARG A 116 7.53 -13.11 -3.69
C ARG A 116 7.72 -13.34 -2.19
N MET A 117 8.67 -12.64 -1.57
CA MET A 117 8.93 -12.76 -0.13
C MET A 117 7.79 -12.16 0.67
N SER A 118 7.27 -11.01 0.24
CA SER A 118 6.14 -10.34 0.87
C SER A 118 4.85 -11.15 0.75
N SER A 119 4.54 -11.72 -0.42
CA SER A 119 3.35 -12.58 -0.57
C SER A 119 3.42 -13.81 0.33
N ARG A 120 4.59 -14.44 0.44
CA ARG A 120 4.78 -15.56 1.37
C ARG A 120 4.68 -15.14 2.84
N SER A 121 5.25 -14.00 3.21
CA SER A 121 5.15 -13.48 4.57
C SER A 121 3.70 -13.16 4.96
N LEU A 122 2.93 -12.59 4.03
CA LEU A 122 1.51 -12.34 4.23
C LEU A 122 0.74 -13.65 4.37
N TRP A 123 0.99 -14.63 3.49
CA TRP A 123 0.37 -15.96 3.58
C TRP A 123 0.63 -16.67 4.92
N GLU A 124 1.87 -16.65 5.41
CA GLU A 124 2.22 -17.23 6.72
C GLU A 124 1.57 -16.43 7.89
N GLY A 125 1.38 -15.11 7.72
CA GLY A 125 0.76 -14.23 8.70
C GLY A 125 -0.76 -14.34 8.84
N VAL A 126 -1.47 -14.92 7.85
CA VAL A 126 -2.93 -15.15 7.89
C VAL A 126 -3.34 -16.07 9.06
N SER A 127 -2.42 -16.88 9.60
CA SER A 127 -2.70 -17.86 10.66
C SER A 127 -2.90 -17.27 12.06
N TYR A 128 -2.74 -15.96 12.21
CA TYR A 128 -2.53 -15.27 13.48
C TYR A 128 -3.38 -13.99 13.57
N ALA A 129 -4.69 -14.10 13.28
CA ALA A 129 -5.63 -12.99 13.45
C ALA A 129 -6.07 -12.91 14.92
N GLY A 130 -5.64 -11.88 15.64
CA GLY A 130 -6.05 -11.66 17.02
C GLY A 130 -6.11 -10.17 17.31
N ASN A 131 -7.23 -9.69 17.83
CA ASN A 131 -7.47 -8.28 18.10
C ASN A 131 -6.35 -7.67 18.99
N LEU A 132 -5.43 -6.92 18.37
CA LEU A 132 -4.30 -6.26 19.01
C LEU A 132 -4.72 -5.39 20.20
N VAL A 133 -5.84 -4.67 20.08
CA VAL A 133 -6.37 -3.78 21.13
C VAL A 133 -6.83 -4.61 22.34
N GLY A 134 -7.50 -5.74 22.10
CA GLY A 134 -7.87 -6.69 23.15
C GLY A 134 -6.65 -7.34 23.82
N GLY A 135 -5.60 -7.63 23.03
CA GLY A 135 -4.31 -8.10 23.54
C GLY A 135 -3.61 -7.07 24.44
N LEU A 136 -3.61 -5.81 24.04
CA LEU A 136 -3.04 -4.71 24.83
C LEU A 136 -3.82 -4.47 26.13
N TYR A 137 -5.14 -4.54 26.09
CA TYR A 137 -5.98 -4.38 27.27
C TYR A 137 -5.77 -5.53 28.26
N SER A 138 -5.79 -6.79 27.80
CA SER A 138 -5.53 -7.96 28.65
C SER A 138 -4.12 -7.96 29.24
N ALA A 139 -3.13 -7.48 28.48
CA ALA A 139 -1.78 -7.30 28.98
C ALA A 139 -1.71 -6.20 30.07
N ALA A 140 -2.37 -5.06 29.89
CA ALA A 140 -2.43 -3.99 30.88
C ALA A 140 -3.09 -4.46 32.19
N ASP A 141 -4.23 -5.13 32.09
CA ASP A 141 -4.94 -5.73 33.24
C ASP A 141 -4.07 -6.75 33.97
N SER A 142 -3.41 -7.65 33.24
CA SER A 142 -2.50 -8.64 33.82
C SER A 142 -1.31 -7.99 34.52
N LEU A 143 -0.70 -6.97 33.92
CA LEU A 143 0.44 -6.26 34.50
C LEU A 143 0.04 -5.53 35.78
N PHE A 144 -1.09 -4.84 35.79
CA PHE A 144 -1.59 -4.18 37.00
C PHE A 144 -1.83 -5.21 38.12
N LYS A 145 -2.50 -6.33 37.83
CA LYS A 145 -2.71 -7.43 38.77
C LYS A 145 -1.40 -8.00 39.30
N GLN A 146 -0.39 -8.17 38.46
CA GLN A 146 0.95 -8.63 38.87
C GLN A 146 1.65 -7.64 39.81
N ILE A 147 1.54 -6.33 39.56
CA ILE A 147 2.11 -5.29 40.43
C ILE A 147 1.48 -5.37 41.82
N ILE A 148 0.15 -5.53 41.90
CA ILE A 148 -0.55 -5.64 43.19
C ILE A 148 -0.20 -6.95 43.90
N PHE A 149 -0.14 -8.08 43.16
CA PHE A 149 0.26 -9.38 43.72
C PHE A 149 1.67 -9.35 44.31
N ALA A 150 2.63 -8.69 43.65
CA ALA A 150 4.00 -8.54 44.16
C ALA A 150 4.06 -7.83 45.52
N HIS A 151 3.08 -6.95 45.81
CA HIS A 151 2.99 -6.20 47.06
C HIS A 151 2.08 -6.86 48.11
N LYS A 152 1.63 -8.11 47.90
CA LYS A 152 0.75 -8.85 48.82
C LYS A 152 1.18 -8.80 50.29
N LYS A 153 2.49 -8.83 50.56
CA LYS A 153 3.06 -8.79 51.93
C LYS A 153 2.78 -7.49 52.70
N HIS A 154 2.36 -6.42 52.01
CA HIS A 154 2.10 -5.11 52.60
C HIS A 154 0.63 -4.89 52.98
N PHE A 155 -0.23 -5.87 52.77
CA PHE A 155 -1.66 -5.82 53.09
C PHE A 155 -2.01 -6.78 54.23
N LYS A 156 -3.06 -6.46 55.00
CA LYS A 156 -3.63 -7.44 55.94
C LYS A 156 -4.28 -8.59 55.14
N PRO A 157 -4.24 -9.84 55.64
CA PRO A 157 -4.74 -11.00 54.91
C PRO A 157 -6.23 -10.90 54.55
N GLU A 158 -7.06 -10.30 55.42
CA GLU A 158 -8.49 -10.10 55.19
C GLU A 158 -8.76 -9.03 54.11
N GLU A 159 -8.04 -7.91 54.17
CA GLU A 159 -8.14 -6.80 53.21
C GLU A 159 -7.64 -7.23 51.81
N TYR A 160 -6.55 -8.02 51.76
CA TYR A 160 -6.05 -8.59 50.50
C TYR A 160 -7.00 -9.63 49.91
N SER A 161 -7.66 -10.45 50.73
CA SER A 161 -8.61 -11.46 50.23
C SER A 161 -9.85 -10.81 49.58
N GLN A 162 -10.30 -9.66 50.12
CA GLN A 162 -11.36 -8.86 49.50
C GLN A 162 -10.89 -8.23 48.18
N LEU A 163 -9.66 -7.73 48.13
CA LEU A 163 -9.06 -7.18 46.91
C LEU A 163 -8.86 -8.28 45.84
N GLU A 164 -8.48 -9.49 46.25
CA GLU A 164 -8.32 -10.66 45.39
C GLU A 164 -9.67 -11.09 44.77
N HIS A 165 -10.75 -11.08 45.56
CA HIS A 165 -12.10 -11.34 45.06
C HIS A 165 -12.58 -10.29 44.05
N ILE A 166 -12.25 -9.00 44.26
CA ILE A 166 -12.66 -7.92 43.36
C ILE A 166 -11.87 -7.95 42.04
N LEU A 167 -10.56 -8.16 42.07
CA LEU A 167 -9.71 -8.06 40.88
C LEU A 167 -9.47 -9.39 40.14
N PHE A 168 -9.38 -10.53 40.85
CA PHE A 168 -8.89 -11.78 40.27
C PHE A 168 -9.96 -12.86 40.01
N GLN A 169 -11.14 -12.78 40.63
CA GLN A 169 -12.18 -13.81 40.51
C GLN A 169 -13.32 -13.47 39.54
N GLN A 170 -13.30 -12.31 38.90
CA GLN A 170 -14.36 -11.91 37.97
C GLN A 170 -14.05 -12.33 36.53
N SER A 171 -15.03 -12.95 35.87
CA SER A 171 -14.99 -13.31 34.45
C SER A 171 -15.30 -12.14 33.51
N GLU A 172 -15.89 -11.06 34.05
CA GLU A 172 -16.28 -9.86 33.31
C GLU A 172 -15.33 -8.69 33.60
N HIS A 173 -14.82 -8.05 32.54
CA HIS A 173 -13.93 -6.89 32.61
C HIS A 173 -14.66 -5.59 33.01
N HIS A 174 -15.61 -5.60 33.95
CA HIS A 174 -16.37 -4.42 34.38
C HIS A 174 -16.58 -4.44 35.89
N LEU A 175 -16.23 -3.34 36.56
CA LEU A 175 -16.46 -3.15 37.99
C LEU A 175 -17.52 -2.09 38.22
N GLU A 176 -18.50 -2.38 39.08
CA GLU A 176 -19.42 -1.35 39.57
C GLU A 176 -18.66 -0.23 40.30
N ASP A 177 -19.10 1.02 40.19
CA ASP A 177 -18.47 2.19 40.84
C ASP A 177 -18.24 1.98 42.35
N LYS A 178 -19.13 1.25 43.01
CA LYS A 178 -18.99 0.87 44.43
C LYS A 178 -17.76 -0.02 44.65
N CYS A 179 -17.53 -1.00 43.79
CA CYS A 179 -16.36 -1.88 43.85
C CYS A 179 -15.06 -1.13 43.55
N LEU A 180 -15.08 -0.13 42.65
CA LEU A 180 -13.93 0.74 42.39
C LEU A 180 -13.55 1.57 43.62
N HIS A 181 -14.54 2.16 44.29
CA HIS A 181 -14.31 2.89 45.54
C HIS A 181 -13.82 1.98 46.67
N THR A 182 -14.35 0.76 46.79
CA THR A 182 -13.85 -0.25 47.74
C THR A 182 -12.41 -0.66 47.43
N ALA A 183 -12.07 -0.88 46.16
CA ALA A 183 -10.70 -1.20 45.74
C ALA A 183 -9.72 -0.07 46.06
N CYS A 184 -10.09 1.20 45.81
CA CYS A 184 -9.27 2.36 46.17
C CYS A 184 -9.06 2.48 47.70
N ALA A 185 -10.10 2.20 48.49
CA ALA A 185 -10.01 2.21 49.95
C ALA A 185 -9.08 1.11 50.48
N LEU A 186 -9.17 -0.11 49.92
CA LEU A 186 -8.29 -1.23 50.25
C LEU A 186 -6.84 -1.00 49.79
N LEU A 187 -6.63 -0.34 48.65
CA LEU A 187 -5.29 0.04 48.20
C LEU A 187 -4.69 1.17 49.07
N SER A 188 -5.52 1.98 49.71
CA SER A 188 -5.11 3.03 50.64
C SER A 188 -4.73 2.48 52.03
N SER A 189 -5.16 1.27 52.39
CA SER A 189 -4.79 0.61 53.65
C SER A 189 -3.44 -0.10 53.62
N SER A 190 -2.74 -0.06 52.48
CA SER A 190 -1.41 -0.66 52.33
C SER A 190 -0.39 -0.08 53.32
N SER A 191 0.45 -0.94 53.90
CA SER A 191 1.60 -0.53 54.71
C SER A 191 2.75 0.07 53.89
N HIS A 192 2.71 -0.04 52.56
CA HIS A 192 3.71 0.54 51.67
C HIS A 192 3.41 2.03 51.43
N ALA A 193 4.25 2.92 51.97
CA ALA A 193 4.03 4.37 51.98
C ALA A 193 3.74 4.95 50.59
N VAL A 194 4.45 4.48 49.55
CA VAL A 194 4.27 4.97 48.18
C VAL A 194 2.96 4.49 47.56
N LEU A 195 2.56 3.23 47.79
CA LEU A 195 1.27 2.72 47.27
C LEU A 195 0.12 3.46 47.94
N ALA A 196 0.11 3.53 49.27
CA ALA A 196 -0.91 4.23 50.04
C ALA A 196 -1.00 5.72 49.67
N SER A 197 0.13 6.37 49.34
CA SER A 197 0.15 7.76 48.91
C SER A 197 -0.59 8.01 47.60
N PHE A 198 -0.68 7.01 46.71
CA PHE A 198 -1.24 7.12 45.36
C PHE A 198 -2.64 6.50 45.18
N SER A 199 -3.22 5.89 46.23
CA SER A 199 -4.49 5.12 46.19
C SER A 199 -5.79 5.94 46.31
N GLY A 200 -5.72 7.27 46.46
CA GLY A 200 -6.91 8.14 46.48
C GLY A 200 -7.62 8.21 45.12
N SER A 201 -8.92 8.49 45.11
CA SER A 201 -9.76 8.51 43.89
C SER A 201 -9.27 9.46 42.77
N ASN A 202 -8.63 10.58 43.12
CA ASN A 202 -8.04 11.54 42.16
C ASN A 202 -6.52 11.35 41.98
N LYS A 203 -5.95 10.27 42.52
CA LYS A 203 -4.53 9.97 42.47
C LYS A 203 -4.25 8.84 41.47
N LEU A 204 -2.98 8.60 41.14
CA LEU A 204 -2.56 7.76 40.01
C LEU A 204 -3.24 6.38 39.95
N ILE A 205 -3.42 5.71 41.10
CA ILE A 205 -4.05 4.38 41.16
C ILE A 205 -5.57 4.48 40.99
N GLY A 206 -6.20 5.52 41.56
CA GLY A 206 -7.63 5.79 41.36
C GLY A 206 -7.96 6.11 39.90
N SER A 207 -7.13 6.93 39.26
CA SER A 207 -7.22 7.21 37.82
C SER A 207 -7.02 5.93 37.00
N LEU A 208 -6.00 5.12 37.30
CA LEU A 208 -5.76 3.85 36.61
C LEU A 208 -6.94 2.86 36.71
N LEU A 209 -7.56 2.74 37.88
CA LEU A 209 -8.72 1.87 38.07
C LEU A 209 -9.95 2.33 37.28
N LEU A 210 -10.17 3.65 37.21
CA LEU A 210 -11.21 4.25 36.38
C LEU A 210 -10.95 3.98 34.89
N GLU A 211 -9.71 4.19 34.43
CA GLU A 211 -9.33 3.98 33.03
C GLU A 211 -9.38 2.50 32.60
N LEU A 212 -9.09 1.55 33.50
CA LEU A 212 -9.14 0.12 33.16
C LEU A 212 -10.56 -0.45 33.22
N TYR A 213 -11.33 -0.19 34.27
CA TYR A 213 -12.53 -0.97 34.58
C TYR A 213 -13.87 -0.21 34.45
N SER A 214 -13.85 1.07 34.07
CA SER A 214 -15.07 1.85 33.80
C SER A 214 -15.85 1.31 32.58
N SER A 215 -17.17 1.48 32.56
CA SER A 215 -18.02 1.16 31.41
C SER A 215 -17.63 1.91 30.12
N TYR A 216 -16.97 3.06 30.22
CA TYR A 216 -16.53 3.89 29.09
C TYR A 216 -15.14 3.51 28.54
N SER A 217 -14.41 2.60 29.18
CA SER A 217 -12.99 2.32 28.85
C SER A 217 -12.79 1.33 27.71
N ARG A 218 -13.77 0.46 27.42
CA ARG A 218 -13.58 -0.67 26.48
C ARG A 218 -13.41 -0.24 25.03
N ASP A 219 -14.08 0.83 24.62
CA ASP A 219 -14.21 1.19 23.20
C ASP A 219 -13.36 2.40 22.80
N SER A 220 -12.43 2.84 23.66
CA SER A 220 -11.59 3.98 23.31
C SER A 220 -10.12 3.76 23.64
N LEU A 221 -9.31 3.79 22.58
CA LEU A 221 -7.85 3.78 22.63
C LEU A 221 -7.30 4.82 23.61
N LEU A 222 -8.00 5.93 23.79
CA LEU A 222 -7.65 7.00 24.72
C LEU A 222 -7.56 6.53 26.18
N HIS A 223 -8.55 5.78 26.68
CA HIS A 223 -8.53 5.26 28.07
C HIS A 223 -7.50 4.14 28.23
N LEU A 224 -7.36 3.26 27.22
CA LEU A 224 -6.32 2.24 27.18
C LEU A 224 -4.90 2.87 27.23
N GLY A 225 -4.67 3.92 26.44
CA GLY A 225 -3.41 4.66 26.44
C GLY A 225 -3.12 5.32 27.78
N ALA A 226 -4.12 5.97 28.39
CA ALA A 226 -4.02 6.54 29.73
C ALA A 226 -3.65 5.49 30.78
N ALA A 227 -4.28 4.30 30.73
CA ALA A 227 -3.97 3.19 31.63
C ALA A 227 -2.50 2.73 31.50
N TRP A 228 -1.98 2.58 30.29
CA TRP A 228 -0.57 2.23 30.08
C TRP A 228 0.40 3.30 30.60
N VAL A 229 0.08 4.59 30.44
CA VAL A 229 0.86 5.68 31.03
C VAL A 229 0.86 5.57 32.57
N TYR A 230 -0.31 5.38 33.18
CA TYR A 230 -0.40 5.28 34.64
C TYR A 230 0.27 4.02 35.19
N ILE A 231 0.23 2.88 34.49
CA ILE A 231 0.98 1.66 34.86
C ILE A 231 2.48 1.95 34.84
N GLY A 232 2.98 2.57 33.77
CA GLY A 232 4.40 2.93 33.66
C GLY A 232 4.83 3.91 34.75
N MET A 233 4.02 4.93 35.05
CA MET A 233 4.26 5.90 36.13
C MET A 233 4.31 5.23 37.50
N LEU A 234 3.32 4.39 37.80
CA LEU A 234 3.25 3.63 39.05
C LEU A 234 4.49 2.74 39.20
N ARG A 235 4.84 1.99 38.15
CA ARG A 235 6.00 1.10 38.16
C ARG A 235 7.31 1.87 38.37
N PHE A 236 7.50 2.99 37.68
CA PHE A 236 8.70 3.82 37.81
C PHE A 236 8.86 4.41 39.23
N GLN A 237 7.78 4.91 39.82
CA GLN A 237 7.78 5.48 41.17
C GLN A 237 7.96 4.42 42.27
N LEU A 238 7.35 3.24 42.11
CA LEU A 238 7.57 2.12 43.04
C LEU A 238 9.03 1.66 43.00
N LEU A 239 9.63 1.58 41.81
CA LEU A 239 11.04 1.23 41.65
C LEU A 239 11.95 2.28 42.33
N LEU A 240 11.75 3.58 42.05
CA LEU A 240 12.51 4.67 42.68
C LEU A 240 12.49 4.63 44.22
N SER A 241 11.34 4.33 44.81
CA SER A 241 11.17 4.27 46.27
C SER A 241 11.93 3.12 46.95
N SER A 242 12.29 2.09 46.18
CA SER A 242 12.95 0.87 46.68
C SER A 242 14.48 0.94 46.71
N TYR A 243 15.10 1.97 46.13
CA TYR A 243 16.55 2.01 45.87
C TYR A 243 17.41 2.67 46.93
N ASN A 244 16.92 2.93 48.15
CA ASN A 244 17.77 3.53 49.17
C ASN A 244 17.82 2.65 50.44
N PRO A 245 18.88 1.83 50.62
CA PRO A 245 20.12 1.65 49.82
C PRO A 245 20.03 0.62 48.66
N ASP A 246 21.08 0.53 47.81
CA ASP A 246 21.20 -0.45 46.71
C ASP A 246 20.90 -1.89 47.21
N PRO A 247 19.89 -2.58 46.66
CA PRO A 247 19.52 -3.93 47.09
C PRO A 247 20.67 -4.95 47.00
N ALA A 248 21.60 -4.76 46.07
CA ALA A 248 22.76 -5.64 45.90
C ALA A 248 23.87 -5.37 46.93
N PHE A 249 23.86 -4.21 47.61
CA PHE A 249 24.88 -3.84 48.57
C PHE A 249 24.90 -4.75 49.79
N LEU A 250 23.73 -5.12 50.34
CA LEU A 250 23.66 -5.96 51.54
C LEU A 250 24.29 -7.34 51.29
N SER A 251 23.96 -7.98 50.17
CA SER A 251 24.52 -9.28 49.79
C SER A 251 26.03 -9.21 49.56
N ALA A 252 26.52 -8.15 48.91
CA ALA A 252 27.95 -7.93 48.68
C ALA A 252 28.72 -7.63 49.97
N PHE A 253 28.14 -6.82 50.87
CA PHE A 253 28.73 -6.49 52.17
C PHE A 253 28.82 -7.73 53.07
N MET A 254 27.74 -8.51 53.16
CA MET A 254 27.72 -9.76 53.92
C MET A 254 28.74 -10.76 53.36
N HIS A 255 28.88 -10.87 52.03
CA HIS A 255 29.90 -11.71 51.39
C HIS A 255 31.33 -11.24 51.74
N SER A 256 31.60 -9.94 51.71
CA SER A 256 32.90 -9.37 52.11
C SER A 256 33.24 -9.65 53.57
N GLN A 257 32.27 -9.53 54.49
CA GLN A 257 32.50 -9.83 55.91
C GLN A 257 32.77 -11.31 56.16
N ILE A 258 32.09 -12.20 55.43
CA ILE A 258 32.37 -13.64 55.52
C ILE A 258 33.77 -13.94 54.99
N LEU A 259 34.19 -13.35 53.87
CA LEU A 259 35.55 -13.52 53.35
C LEU A 259 36.62 -13.01 54.33
N GLU A 260 36.38 -11.90 55.01
CA GLU A 260 37.27 -11.38 56.05
C GLU A 260 37.34 -12.32 57.27
N LYS A 261 36.19 -12.85 57.72
CA LYS A 261 36.18 -13.86 58.79
C LYS A 261 36.92 -15.14 58.40
N ILE A 262 36.77 -15.59 57.15
CA ILE A 262 37.51 -16.74 56.61
C ILE A 262 39.02 -16.46 56.61
N SER A 263 39.45 -15.28 56.16
CA SER A 263 40.88 -14.95 56.11
C SER A 263 41.50 -14.78 57.50
N LEU A 264 40.76 -14.22 58.47
CA LEU A 264 41.17 -14.14 59.86
C LEU A 264 41.30 -15.52 60.52
N LEU A 265 40.39 -16.45 60.22
CA LEU A 265 40.48 -17.83 60.70
C LEU A 265 41.64 -18.61 60.06
N ASP A 266 41.88 -18.43 58.76
CA ASP A 266 43.04 -19.01 58.07
C ASP A 266 44.35 -18.46 58.65
N LEU A 267 44.41 -17.14 58.93
CA LEU A 267 45.57 -16.52 59.57
C LEU A 267 45.78 -17.04 60.99
N LYS A 268 44.71 -17.13 61.80
CA LYS A 268 44.74 -17.74 63.14
C LYS A 268 45.25 -19.18 63.07
N GLY A 269 44.80 -19.94 62.07
CA GLY A 269 45.27 -21.30 61.81
C GLY A 269 46.76 -21.36 61.49
N LYS A 270 47.26 -20.48 60.61
CA LYS A 270 48.69 -20.39 60.27
C LYS A 270 49.56 -19.98 61.46
N VAL A 271 49.17 -18.95 62.21
CA VAL A 271 49.89 -18.50 63.41
C VAL A 271 49.94 -19.61 64.46
N ARG A 272 48.84 -20.34 64.67
CA ARG A 272 48.83 -21.51 65.56
C ARG A 272 49.75 -22.60 65.05
N HIS A 273 49.74 -22.90 63.75
CA HIS A 273 50.63 -23.90 63.17
C HIS A 273 52.11 -23.54 63.37
N GLU A 274 52.50 -22.29 63.13
CA GLU A 274 53.86 -21.79 63.39
C GLU A 274 54.21 -21.87 64.90
N CYS A 275 53.26 -21.55 65.79
CA CYS A 275 53.47 -21.71 67.24
C CYS A 275 53.59 -23.18 67.67
N GLU A 276 52.83 -24.09 67.06
CA GLU A 276 52.88 -25.54 67.30
C GLU A 276 54.21 -26.14 66.80
N GLU A 277 54.71 -25.70 65.64
CA GLU A 277 56.05 -26.06 65.15
C GLU A 277 57.15 -25.58 66.10
N LEU A 278 57.03 -24.37 66.66
CA LEU A 278 57.98 -23.81 67.63
C LEU A 278 57.92 -24.51 69.01
N THR A 279 56.78 -25.07 69.40
CA THR A 279 56.58 -25.71 70.72
C THR A 279 56.71 -27.23 70.71
N GLY A 280 56.76 -27.86 69.53
CA GLY A 280 56.95 -29.31 69.36
C GLY A 280 55.76 -30.16 69.85
N SER A 281 54.60 -29.55 70.12
CA SER A 281 53.40 -30.25 70.59
C SER A 281 52.29 -30.22 69.54
N ASN A 282 51.91 -31.39 69.02
CA ASN A 282 50.71 -31.56 68.20
C ASN A 282 49.47 -31.58 69.10
N LEU A 283 48.94 -30.41 69.48
CA LEU A 283 47.60 -30.34 70.05
C LEU A 283 46.59 -30.66 68.93
N ALA A 284 45.70 -31.62 69.19
CA ALA A 284 44.63 -31.96 68.25
C ALA A 284 43.80 -30.69 67.97
N GLY A 285 43.85 -30.22 66.71
CA GLY A 285 43.23 -28.97 66.30
C GLY A 285 41.79 -28.85 66.78
N ASP A 286 41.44 -27.68 67.32
CA ASP A 286 40.09 -27.35 67.79
C ASP A 286 39.05 -27.76 66.73
N CYS A 287 38.34 -28.86 66.96
CA CYS A 287 37.24 -29.36 66.13
C CYS A 287 36.18 -28.27 65.86
N HIS A 288 36.10 -27.29 66.74
CA HIS A 288 35.23 -26.13 66.62
C HIS A 288 35.64 -25.17 65.49
N ASP A 289 36.94 -24.85 65.34
CA ASP A 289 37.42 -23.93 64.31
C ASP A 289 37.29 -24.56 62.90
N GLN A 290 37.48 -25.88 62.78
CA GLN A 290 37.27 -26.61 61.51
C GLN A 290 35.80 -26.68 61.10
N LYS A 291 34.88 -26.90 62.06
CA LYS A 291 33.43 -26.87 61.82
C LYS A 291 32.95 -25.48 61.40
N LEU A 292 33.37 -24.45 62.14
CA LEU A 292 33.03 -23.06 61.85
C LEU A 292 33.61 -22.61 60.49
N MET A 293 34.79 -23.11 60.11
CA MET A 293 35.35 -22.89 58.78
C MET A 293 34.52 -23.54 57.67
N GLN A 294 34.01 -24.75 57.88
CA GLN A 294 33.13 -25.40 56.91
C GLN A 294 31.78 -24.68 56.77
N GLU A 295 31.18 -24.28 57.90
CA GLU A 295 29.94 -23.48 57.93
C GLU A 295 30.10 -22.15 57.18
N LEU A 296 31.15 -21.38 57.47
CA LEU A 296 31.44 -20.12 56.77
C LEU A 296 31.72 -20.32 55.27
N LYS A 297 32.40 -21.40 54.87
CA LYS A 297 32.60 -21.73 53.45
C LYS A 297 31.28 -22.10 52.74
N THR A 298 30.36 -22.77 53.43
CA THR A 298 29.03 -23.04 52.86
C THR A 298 28.18 -21.77 52.75
N GLU A 299 28.27 -20.88 53.73
CA GLU A 299 27.57 -19.59 53.71
C GLU A 299 28.15 -18.66 52.65
N GLU A 300 29.48 -18.64 52.46
CA GLU A 300 30.17 -17.92 51.37
C GLU A 300 29.64 -18.37 50.01
N LYS A 301 29.56 -19.68 49.76
CA LYS A 301 29.05 -20.23 48.51
C LYS A 301 27.60 -19.83 48.24
N ASN A 302 26.77 -19.77 49.29
CA ASN A 302 25.37 -19.37 49.21
C ASN A 302 25.17 -17.86 49.02
N LEU A 303 26.04 -17.02 49.58
CA LEU A 303 26.01 -15.58 49.36
C LEU A 303 26.60 -15.21 48.00
N ARG A 304 27.67 -15.87 47.57
CA ARG A 304 28.32 -15.64 46.27
C ARG A 304 27.36 -15.79 45.10
N SER A 305 26.40 -16.71 45.18
CA SER A 305 25.36 -16.86 44.14
C SER A 305 24.34 -15.71 44.11
N LYS A 306 24.27 -14.89 45.16
CA LYS A 306 23.38 -13.72 45.29
C LYS A 306 24.11 -12.38 45.12
N VAL A 307 25.45 -12.38 44.98
CA VAL A 307 26.24 -11.17 44.76
C VAL A 307 26.13 -10.74 43.30
N VAL A 308 25.62 -9.53 43.07
CA VAL A 308 25.64 -8.86 41.77
C VAL A 308 26.91 -8.04 41.65
N PHE A 309 27.59 -8.12 40.50
CA PHE A 309 28.83 -7.39 40.28
C PHE A 309 28.57 -5.87 40.18
N ARG A 310 29.37 -5.08 40.89
CA ARG A 310 29.33 -3.60 40.89
C ARG A 310 30.74 -3.03 40.74
N PRO A 311 30.93 -1.86 40.11
CA PRO A 311 32.22 -1.19 40.01
C PRO A 311 32.74 -0.77 41.40
N ARG A 312 34.07 -0.65 41.54
CA ARG A 312 34.72 -0.20 42.79
C ARG A 312 34.32 1.22 43.21
N GLN A 313 34.02 2.09 42.24
CA GLN A 313 33.42 3.40 42.49
C GLN A 313 31.94 3.32 42.14
N SER A 314 31.08 3.44 43.17
CA SER A 314 29.63 3.32 42.97
C SER A 314 29.08 4.54 42.23
N LYS A 315 28.49 4.31 41.05
CA LYS A 315 27.70 5.30 40.30
C LYS A 315 26.22 5.29 40.69
N HIS A 316 25.83 4.47 41.68
CA HIS A 316 24.44 4.28 42.09
C HIS A 316 23.75 5.59 42.49
N LYS A 317 24.44 6.46 43.25
CA LYS A 317 23.86 7.77 43.63
C LYS A 317 23.58 8.66 42.43
N SER A 318 24.47 8.66 41.43
CA SER A 318 24.29 9.40 40.19
C SER A 318 23.16 8.82 39.31
N LEU A 319 23.02 7.50 39.28
CA LEU A 319 21.92 6.80 38.62
C LEU A 319 20.57 7.21 39.24
N ILE A 320 20.44 7.16 40.57
CA ILE A 320 19.21 7.57 41.26
C ILE A 320 18.94 9.06 41.05
N ALA A 321 19.96 9.92 41.07
CA ALA A 321 19.80 11.34 40.76
C ALA A 321 19.26 11.57 39.33
N ALA A 322 19.76 10.82 38.34
CA ALA A 322 19.26 10.87 36.96
C ALA A 322 17.80 10.37 36.85
N CYS A 323 17.42 9.34 37.61
CA CYS A 323 16.03 8.88 37.67
C CYS A 323 15.11 9.88 38.38
N CYS A 324 15.56 10.54 39.44
CA CYS A 324 14.81 11.63 40.11
C CYS A 324 14.68 12.88 39.21
N GLU A 325 15.72 13.19 38.42
CA GLU A 325 15.64 14.25 37.39
C GLU A 325 14.54 13.96 36.37
N PHE A 326 14.44 12.70 35.94
CA PHE A 326 13.38 12.24 35.04
C PHE A 326 12.00 12.19 35.71
N GLU A 327 11.92 11.87 37.01
CA GLU A 327 10.67 11.86 37.79
C GLU A 327 9.94 13.21 37.72
N GLY A 328 10.68 14.33 37.69
CA GLY A 328 10.11 15.67 37.52
C GLY A 328 9.35 15.87 36.21
N ARG A 329 9.57 15.03 35.19
CA ARG A 329 8.85 15.08 33.89
C ARG A 329 7.63 14.19 33.83
N LEU A 330 7.35 13.41 34.87
CA LEU A 330 6.16 12.58 34.95
C LEU A 330 4.88 13.41 35.11
N SER A 331 4.97 14.60 35.72
CA SER A 331 3.86 15.57 35.75
C SER A 331 3.50 16.02 34.34
N ASP A 332 4.51 16.35 33.52
CA ASP A 332 4.28 16.76 32.13
C ASP A 332 3.60 15.63 31.33
N CYS A 333 4.01 14.38 31.55
CA CYS A 333 3.38 13.21 30.92
C CYS A 333 1.91 13.05 31.33
N LYS A 334 1.59 13.24 32.61
CA LYS A 334 0.22 13.18 33.13
C LYS A 334 -0.64 14.33 32.56
N ASP A 335 -0.07 15.53 32.49
CA ASP A 335 -0.73 16.71 31.95
C ASP A 335 -1.06 16.49 30.47
N LEU A 336 -0.13 15.92 29.68
CA LEU A 336 -0.37 15.56 28.27
C LEU A 336 -1.55 14.61 28.10
N VAL A 337 -1.65 13.56 28.91
CA VAL A 337 -2.81 12.64 28.87
C VAL A 337 -4.10 13.37 29.23
N SER A 338 -4.10 14.22 30.25
CA SER A 338 -5.28 14.98 30.64
C SER A 338 -5.73 15.98 29.55
N HIS A 339 -4.78 16.60 28.85
CA HIS A 339 -5.07 17.50 27.74
C HIS A 339 -5.65 16.76 26.54
N LEU A 340 -5.15 15.57 26.22
CA LEU A 340 -5.73 14.71 25.17
C LEU A 340 -7.18 14.31 25.49
N ASN A 341 -7.50 14.08 26.77
CA ASN A 341 -8.84 13.73 27.21
C ASN A 341 -9.83 14.91 27.12
N CYS A 342 -9.37 16.13 27.42
CA CYS A 342 -10.24 17.31 27.54
C CYS A 342 -10.34 18.18 26.26
N ASN A 343 -9.22 18.41 25.57
CA ASN A 343 -9.11 19.46 24.55
C ASN A 343 -8.97 18.93 23.11
N GLY A 344 -8.68 17.64 22.92
CA GLY A 344 -8.37 17.05 21.60
C GLY A 344 -6.89 17.13 21.22
N ALA A 345 -6.53 16.59 20.05
CA ALA A 345 -5.16 16.49 19.55
C ALA A 345 -4.85 17.63 18.55
N GLY A 346 -4.69 18.84 19.07
CA GLY A 346 -4.14 19.96 18.28
C GLY A 346 -2.68 19.72 17.85
N GLN A 347 -2.22 20.45 16.83
CA GLN A 347 -0.84 20.34 16.31
C GLN A 347 0.22 20.64 17.38
N LEU A 348 -0.08 21.53 18.32
CA LEU A 348 0.81 21.86 19.43
C LEU A 348 0.98 20.66 20.38
N GLU A 349 -0.09 19.92 20.63
CA GLU A 349 -0.15 18.76 21.51
C GLU A 349 0.58 17.57 20.88
N VAL A 350 0.40 17.33 19.58
CA VAL A 350 1.18 16.34 18.80
C VAL A 350 2.68 16.64 18.90
N ASN A 351 3.07 17.91 18.74
CA ASN A 351 4.46 18.34 18.87
C ASN A 351 5.01 18.14 20.28
N ARG A 352 4.22 18.46 21.32
CA ARG A 352 4.62 18.25 22.72
C ARG A 352 4.82 16.77 23.03
N ILE A 353 3.96 15.89 22.53
CA ILE A 353 4.10 14.43 22.68
C ILE A 353 5.34 13.93 21.95
N CYS A 354 5.58 14.36 20.71
CA CYS A 354 6.80 14.01 19.97
C CYS A 354 8.07 14.44 20.72
N ASN A 355 8.08 15.67 21.25
CA ASN A 355 9.20 16.17 22.06
C ASN A 355 9.40 15.33 23.34
N TRP A 356 8.32 14.95 24.01
CA TRP A 356 8.40 14.04 25.16
C TRP A 356 8.96 12.67 24.76
N GLN A 357 8.53 12.10 23.64
CA GLN A 357 9.03 10.83 23.11
C GLN A 357 10.54 10.88 22.81
N ILE A 358 11.04 11.96 22.22
CA ILE A 358 12.46 12.19 21.92
C ILE A 358 13.27 12.30 23.22
N THR A 359 12.80 13.12 24.17
CA THR A 359 13.50 13.30 25.44
C THR A 359 13.57 12.01 26.27
N SER A 360 12.48 11.23 26.30
CA SER A 360 12.44 9.91 26.93
C SER A 360 13.39 8.91 26.23
N ARG A 361 13.56 8.99 24.90
CA ARG A 361 14.55 8.18 24.17
C ARG A 361 15.98 8.53 24.59
N ASN A 362 16.28 9.82 24.71
CA ASN A 362 17.59 10.29 25.17
C ASN A 362 17.89 9.84 26.60
N PHE A 363 16.89 9.83 27.48
CA PHE A 363 17.03 9.27 28.83
C PHE A 363 17.34 7.76 28.80
N ILE A 364 16.63 6.97 28.01
CA ILE A 364 16.88 5.52 27.87
C ILE A 364 18.29 5.26 27.33
N LYS A 365 18.73 6.05 26.34
CA LYS A 365 20.09 5.98 25.77
C LYS A 365 21.14 6.29 26.85
N ARG A 366 20.96 7.37 27.61
CA ARG A 366 21.83 7.74 28.74
C ARG A 366 21.94 6.62 29.78
N LEU A 367 20.81 6.00 30.16
CA LEU A 367 20.82 4.86 31.09
C LEU A 367 21.64 3.69 30.57
N THR A 368 21.54 3.39 29.27
CA THR A 368 22.25 2.26 28.65
C THR A 368 23.75 2.52 28.52
N GLU A 369 24.14 3.75 28.15
CA GLU A 369 25.53 4.12 27.85
C GLU A 369 26.34 4.45 29.13
N GLU A 370 25.78 5.23 30.06
CA GLU A 370 26.52 5.70 31.24
C GLU A 370 26.52 4.70 32.40
N TYR A 371 25.48 3.86 32.49
CA TYR A 371 25.19 3.02 33.66
C TYR A 371 25.03 1.53 33.35
N GLY A 372 25.48 1.02 32.20
CA GLY A 372 25.32 -0.38 31.78
C GLY A 372 25.82 -1.47 32.75
N GLU A 373 26.50 -1.11 33.84
CA GLU A 373 26.90 -1.99 34.95
C GLU A 373 25.76 -2.28 35.96
N TYR A 374 24.64 -1.53 35.90
CA TYR A 374 23.47 -1.64 36.78
C TYR A 374 22.23 -2.14 36.03
N VAL A 375 22.39 -3.14 35.14
CA VAL A 375 21.32 -3.65 34.26
C VAL A 375 20.07 -4.05 35.04
N ASP A 376 20.23 -4.66 36.22
CA ASP A 376 19.15 -5.10 37.10
C ASP A 376 18.28 -3.94 37.64
N LEU A 377 18.84 -2.73 37.77
CA LEU A 377 18.11 -1.54 38.21
C LEU A 377 17.57 -0.73 37.03
N ILE A 378 18.35 -0.68 35.94
CA ILE A 378 18.06 0.11 34.74
C ILE A 378 16.98 -0.52 33.88
N GLN A 379 17.02 -1.83 33.68
CA GLN A 379 16.08 -2.52 32.79
C GLN A 379 14.63 -2.36 33.27
N PRO A 380 14.28 -2.53 34.57
CA PRO A 380 12.94 -2.23 35.05
C PRO A 380 12.51 -0.77 34.86
N ALA A 381 13.43 0.18 35.04
CA ALA A 381 13.17 1.61 34.83
C ALA A 381 12.94 1.93 33.34
N GLN A 382 13.75 1.37 32.44
CA GLN A 382 13.59 1.51 30.99
C GLN A 382 12.25 0.93 30.52
N VAL A 383 11.87 -0.27 31.01
CA VAL A 383 10.59 -0.88 30.68
C VAL A 383 9.43 0.03 31.11
N ALA A 384 9.48 0.61 32.31
CA ALA A 384 8.45 1.55 32.75
C ALA A 384 8.35 2.79 31.85
N VAL A 385 9.48 3.34 31.38
CA VAL A 385 9.47 4.46 30.42
C VAL A 385 8.94 4.01 29.05
N TYR A 386 9.25 2.80 28.58
CA TYR A 386 8.68 2.26 27.35
C TYR A 386 7.15 2.06 27.45
N GLU A 387 6.64 1.62 28.60
CA GLU A 387 5.20 1.51 28.88
C GLU A 387 4.51 2.89 28.79
N MET A 388 5.13 3.94 29.34
CA MET A 388 4.63 5.32 29.19
C MET A 388 4.67 5.81 27.74
N LYS A 389 5.78 5.56 27.03
CA LYS A 389 5.92 5.91 25.61
C LYS A 389 4.83 5.24 24.78
N LEU A 390 4.57 3.95 25.01
CA LEU A 390 3.49 3.21 24.37
C LEU A 390 2.12 3.82 24.70
N GLY A 391 1.84 4.08 25.98
CA GLY A 391 0.57 4.63 26.42
C GLY A 391 0.26 5.99 25.81
N LEU A 392 1.24 6.90 25.72
CA LEU A 392 1.08 8.19 25.06
C LEU A 392 0.77 8.06 23.56
N THR A 393 1.40 7.11 22.87
CA THR A 393 1.14 6.86 21.45
C THR A 393 -0.27 6.32 21.23
N ILE A 394 -0.73 5.38 22.07
CA ILE A 394 -2.09 4.85 22.00
C ILE A 394 -3.11 5.96 22.32
N ALA A 395 -2.86 6.78 23.34
CA ALA A 395 -3.73 7.88 23.73
C ALA A 395 -3.84 8.94 22.62
N LEU A 396 -2.72 9.25 21.97
CA LEU A 396 -2.68 10.12 20.80
C LEU A 396 -3.50 9.55 19.65
N SER A 397 -3.34 8.25 19.34
CA SER A 397 -4.12 7.57 18.30
C SER A 397 -5.62 7.66 18.56
N GLY A 398 -6.06 7.44 19.80
CA GLY A 398 -7.47 7.57 20.17
C GLY A 398 -8.00 9.01 20.12
N SER A 399 -7.15 10.01 20.36
CA SER A 399 -7.53 11.42 20.22
C SER A 399 -7.67 11.83 18.75
N LEU A 400 -6.73 11.41 17.90
CA LEU A 400 -6.79 11.62 16.44
C LEU A 400 -8.01 10.90 15.82
N GLU A 401 -8.35 9.71 16.31
CA GLU A 401 -9.56 8.99 15.91
C GLU A 401 -10.82 9.82 16.17
N ARG A 402 -10.95 10.40 17.38
CA ARG A 402 -12.09 11.27 17.73
C ARG A 402 -12.14 12.52 16.86
N GLU A 403 -11.01 13.11 16.50
CA GLU A 403 -10.97 14.26 15.58
C GLU A 403 -11.39 13.89 14.17
N TYR A 404 -10.94 12.72 13.69
CA TYR A 404 -11.34 12.20 12.39
C TYR A 404 -12.85 11.94 12.34
N LEU A 405 -13.40 11.25 13.34
CA LEU A 405 -14.83 10.99 13.47
C LEU A 405 -15.67 12.28 13.50
N LYS A 406 -15.22 13.32 14.23
CA LYS A 406 -15.85 14.65 14.21
C LYS A 406 -15.89 15.27 12.81
N LYS A 407 -14.83 15.11 12.00
CA LYS A 407 -14.78 15.61 10.62
C LYS A 407 -15.74 14.86 9.70
N VAL A 408 -15.84 13.53 9.87
CA VAL A 408 -16.74 12.66 9.09
C VAL A 408 -18.21 12.79 9.55
N LYS A 409 -18.46 13.35 10.75
CA LYS A 409 -19.78 13.45 11.40
C LYS A 409 -20.40 12.08 11.67
N GLU A 410 -19.57 11.12 12.07
CA GLU A 410 -19.98 9.78 12.50
C GLU A 410 -19.44 9.53 13.90
N ASP A 411 -20.20 8.83 14.75
CA ASP A 411 -19.84 8.62 16.16
C ASP A 411 -19.14 7.27 16.42
N ASP A 412 -19.11 6.39 15.42
CA ASP A 412 -18.70 4.99 15.56
C ASP A 412 -17.63 4.62 14.51
N ILE A 413 -16.42 4.33 14.99
CA ILE A 413 -15.29 3.94 14.15
C ILE A 413 -15.49 2.58 13.49
N GLU A 414 -16.21 1.65 14.10
CA GLU A 414 -16.45 0.32 13.52
C GLU A 414 -17.35 0.41 12.29
N LYS A 415 -18.26 1.40 12.21
CA LYS A 415 -19.03 1.67 10.99
C LYS A 415 -18.15 2.21 9.87
N VAL A 416 -17.23 3.12 10.20
CA VAL A 416 -16.27 3.68 9.23
C VAL A 416 -15.31 2.60 8.73
N LEU A 417 -14.68 1.85 9.64
CA LEU A 417 -13.79 0.73 9.30
C LEU A 417 -14.55 -0.38 8.57
N GLY A 418 -15.80 -0.65 8.96
CA GLY A 418 -16.69 -1.60 8.28
C GLY A 418 -16.99 -1.19 6.84
N ALA A 419 -17.32 0.08 6.60
CA ALA A 419 -17.56 0.60 5.25
C ALA A 419 -16.29 0.54 4.37
N VAL A 420 -15.11 0.86 4.95
CA VAL A 420 -13.83 0.74 4.23
C VAL A 420 -13.49 -0.73 3.96
N PHE A 421 -13.70 -1.61 4.95
CA PHE A 421 -13.49 -3.06 4.82
C PHE A 421 -14.33 -3.64 3.68
N THR A 422 -15.65 -3.43 3.70
CA THR A 422 -16.57 -3.94 2.68
C THR A 422 -16.26 -3.36 1.30
N PHE A 423 -15.80 -2.10 1.24
CA PHE A 423 -15.35 -1.51 0.00
C PHE A 423 -14.04 -2.10 -0.51
N MET A 424 -13.10 -2.49 0.35
CA MET A 424 -11.80 -3.07 -0.06
C MET A 424 -11.85 -4.57 -0.37
N GLN A 425 -12.87 -5.28 0.13
CA GLN A 425 -13.03 -6.71 -0.12
C GLN A 425 -13.13 -7.04 -1.60
N PHE A 426 -12.65 -8.24 -1.97
CA PHE A 426 -12.84 -8.77 -3.31
C PHE A 426 -14.36 -8.87 -3.62
N PRO A 427 -14.81 -8.50 -4.83
CA PRO A 427 -16.23 -8.56 -5.19
C PRO A 427 -16.81 -9.98 -5.09
N ASN A 428 -17.43 -10.29 -3.95
CA ASN A 428 -18.07 -11.58 -3.71
C ASN A 428 -19.55 -11.51 -4.13
N GLY A 429 -19.96 -12.43 -5.00
CA GLY A 429 -21.32 -12.49 -5.57
C GLY A 429 -22.39 -13.00 -4.61
N HIS A 430 -22.12 -13.05 -3.30
CA HIS A 430 -23.07 -13.56 -2.32
C HIS A 430 -24.27 -12.63 -2.23
N VAL A 431 -25.37 -13.09 -2.83
CA VAL A 431 -26.72 -12.60 -2.61
C VAL A 431 -27.04 -12.84 -1.13
N ALA A 432 -27.29 -11.77 -0.38
CA ALA A 432 -27.93 -11.88 0.92
C ALA A 432 -29.29 -12.57 0.72
N GLY A 433 -29.37 -13.88 0.97
CA GLY A 433 -30.63 -14.64 0.92
C GLY A 433 -30.64 -16.04 0.33
N MET A 434 -29.54 -16.57 -0.26
CA MET A 434 -29.50 -18.00 -0.65
C MET A 434 -28.48 -18.77 0.18
N THR A 435 -28.96 -19.44 1.22
CA THR A 435 -28.29 -20.56 1.86
C THR A 435 -28.20 -21.71 0.85
N VAL A 436 -27.09 -21.80 0.11
CA VAL A 436 -26.79 -22.98 -0.69
C VAL A 436 -26.45 -24.11 0.27
N VAL A 437 -27.42 -24.98 0.49
CA VAL A 437 -27.23 -26.26 1.18
C VAL A 437 -26.31 -27.13 0.32
N GLY A 438 -25.10 -27.35 0.81
CA GLY A 438 -24.32 -28.55 0.52
C GLY A 438 -23.27 -28.45 -0.58
N VAL A 439 -22.09 -27.92 -0.23
CA VAL A 439 -20.79 -28.58 -0.45
C VAL A 439 -19.88 -28.15 0.72
N PRO A 440 -19.34 -29.05 1.55
CA PRO A 440 -18.37 -28.67 2.57
C PRO A 440 -17.04 -28.36 1.85
N ASP A 441 -16.77 -27.08 1.65
CA ASP A 441 -15.51 -26.60 1.11
C ASP A 441 -14.37 -26.95 2.07
N LEU A 442 -13.29 -27.52 1.54
CA LEU A 442 -12.16 -28.06 2.32
C LEU A 442 -11.23 -26.97 2.92
N THR A 443 -11.64 -25.71 2.86
CA THR A 443 -10.95 -24.58 3.51
C THR A 443 -11.80 -24.05 4.65
N ASN A 444 -11.93 -24.85 5.71
CA ASN A 444 -12.51 -24.39 6.98
C ASN A 444 -11.58 -23.36 7.65
N TYR A 445 -11.55 -22.13 7.11
CA TYR A 445 -11.29 -20.94 7.90
C TYR A 445 -12.57 -20.62 8.67
N SER A 446 -12.76 -21.34 9.77
CA SER A 446 -13.81 -21.05 10.75
C SER A 446 -13.47 -19.74 11.46
N MET A 447 -13.88 -18.61 10.88
CA MET A 447 -14.02 -17.38 11.66
C MET A 447 -15.24 -17.52 12.55
N GLY A 448 -14.98 -17.67 13.86
CA GLY A 448 -15.98 -17.50 14.88
C GLY A 448 -16.54 -16.07 14.86
N ASP A 449 -17.81 -15.98 15.27
CA ASP A 449 -18.67 -14.81 15.34
C ASP A 449 -19.18 -14.24 14.01
N GLN A 450 -20.37 -14.77 13.69
CA GLN A 450 -21.41 -14.18 12.87
C GLN A 450 -21.68 -12.72 13.30
N LEU A 451 -21.02 -11.75 12.68
CA LEU A 451 -21.74 -10.58 12.21
C LEU A 451 -22.06 -10.85 10.74
N GLU A 452 -23.28 -11.33 10.50
CA GLU A 452 -23.94 -11.12 9.22
C GLU A 452 -24.03 -9.60 9.00
N THR A 453 -22.99 -9.00 8.42
CA THR A 453 -23.04 -7.63 7.92
C THR A 453 -24.04 -7.61 6.78
N GLN A 454 -25.28 -7.31 7.15
CA GLN A 454 -26.36 -6.97 6.25
C GLN A 454 -25.85 -5.92 5.28
N TYR A 455 -25.79 -6.30 4.01
CA TYR A 455 -25.35 -5.45 2.93
C TYR A 455 -26.39 -4.34 2.71
N SER A 456 -26.29 -3.22 3.42
CA SER A 456 -27.06 -2.01 3.11
C SER A 456 -26.19 -1.07 2.30
N GLU A 457 -26.08 -1.39 1.01
CA GLU A 457 -25.35 -0.63 -0.02
C GLU A 457 -25.65 0.88 0.01
N PHE A 458 -26.81 1.30 0.55
CA PHE A 458 -27.19 2.71 0.68
C PHE A 458 -26.66 3.45 1.92
N LYS A 459 -26.32 2.77 3.03
CA LYS A 459 -25.81 3.47 4.23
C LYS A 459 -24.31 3.71 4.18
N ASP A 460 -23.57 2.83 3.52
CA ASP A 460 -22.11 2.90 3.47
C ASP A 460 -21.62 3.85 2.36
N VAL A 461 -22.42 4.08 1.30
CA VAL A 461 -22.12 5.03 0.21
C VAL A 461 -21.95 6.45 0.75
N ASP A 462 -22.89 6.93 1.56
CA ASP A 462 -22.83 8.27 2.14
C ASP A 462 -21.59 8.43 3.05
N ILE A 463 -21.20 7.37 3.76
CA ILE A 463 -19.99 7.36 4.60
C ILE A 463 -18.74 7.43 3.70
N LEU A 464 -18.64 6.61 2.65
CA LEU A 464 -17.49 6.59 1.74
C LEU A 464 -17.32 7.90 0.95
N GLU A 465 -18.42 8.54 0.54
CA GLU A 465 -18.40 9.87 -0.07
C GLU A 465 -17.85 10.92 0.91
N LYS A 466 -18.34 10.94 2.16
CA LYS A 466 -17.80 11.83 3.21
C LYS A 466 -16.32 11.56 3.49
N LEU A 467 -15.91 10.28 3.55
CA LEU A 467 -14.51 9.89 3.76
C LEU A 467 -13.61 10.36 2.61
N SER A 468 -14.11 10.33 1.38
CA SER A 468 -13.37 10.86 0.22
C SER A 468 -13.13 12.38 0.34
N CYS A 469 -14.10 13.15 0.84
CA CYS A 469 -13.96 14.59 1.11
C CYS A 469 -12.91 14.86 2.21
N VAL A 470 -12.95 14.09 3.30
CA VAL A 470 -12.02 14.26 4.42
C VAL A 470 -10.61 13.83 4.02
N SER A 471 -10.47 12.74 3.28
CA SER A 471 -9.17 12.22 2.81
C SER A 471 -8.48 13.19 1.83
N SER A 472 -9.22 13.84 0.93
CA SER A 472 -8.64 14.81 -0.01
C SER A 472 -8.12 16.07 0.69
N GLN A 473 -8.77 16.50 1.79
CA GLN A 473 -8.34 17.65 2.60
C GLN A 473 -7.06 17.41 3.40
N LEU A 474 -6.70 16.14 3.64
CA LEU A 474 -5.56 15.77 4.51
C LEU A 474 -4.27 15.48 3.73
N ASN A 475 -4.37 15.19 2.43
CA ASN A 475 -3.28 14.60 1.65
C ASN A 475 -2.57 15.59 0.69
N VAL A 476 -2.93 16.88 0.66
CA VAL A 476 -2.46 17.80 -0.39
C VAL A 476 -2.13 19.19 0.16
N GLY A 477 -1.07 19.83 -0.37
CA GLY A 477 -0.56 21.14 0.06
C GLY A 477 -1.09 22.34 -0.74
N GLU A 478 -1.84 22.13 -1.82
CA GLU A 478 -2.43 23.18 -2.67
C GLU A 478 -3.93 22.93 -2.95
N VAL A 479 -4.75 24.00 -2.90
CA VAL A 479 -6.21 23.95 -3.07
C VAL A 479 -6.64 23.39 -4.44
N ALA A 480 -5.84 23.59 -5.49
CA ALA A 480 -6.15 23.08 -6.83
C ALA A 480 -5.97 21.54 -6.93
N ASP A 481 -4.96 21.01 -6.25
CA ASP A 481 -4.69 19.56 -6.20
C ASP A 481 -5.64 18.83 -5.24
N GLU A 482 -6.16 19.52 -4.22
CA GLU A 482 -7.24 19.01 -3.35
C GLU A 482 -8.53 18.74 -4.14
N VAL A 483 -8.93 19.67 -5.01
CA VAL A 483 -10.14 19.53 -5.83
C VAL A 483 -9.97 18.45 -6.90
N ARG A 484 -8.79 18.34 -7.50
CA ARG A 484 -8.46 17.29 -8.48
C ARG A 484 -8.41 15.90 -7.83
N SER A 485 -7.81 15.77 -6.65
CA SER A 485 -7.74 14.49 -5.93
C SER A 485 -9.10 14.02 -5.42
N HIS A 486 -9.94 14.94 -4.92
CA HIS A 486 -11.30 14.63 -4.48
C HIS A 486 -12.18 14.11 -5.62
N SER A 487 -12.20 14.82 -6.75
CA SER A 487 -12.97 14.42 -7.92
C SER A 487 -12.52 13.06 -8.48
N GLN A 488 -11.21 12.80 -8.52
CA GLN A 488 -10.68 11.49 -8.93
C GLN A 488 -11.07 10.34 -7.98
N MET A 489 -11.12 10.60 -6.66
CA MET A 489 -11.60 9.61 -5.69
C MET A 489 -13.08 9.28 -5.88
N LEU A 490 -13.94 10.28 -6.09
CA LEU A 490 -15.37 10.05 -6.36
C LEU A 490 -15.60 9.30 -7.67
N VAL A 491 -14.87 9.64 -8.74
CA VAL A 491 -14.92 8.89 -10.01
C VAL A 491 -14.57 7.42 -9.81
N THR A 492 -13.52 7.14 -9.04
CA THR A 492 -13.09 5.76 -8.72
C THR A 492 -14.16 5.02 -7.93
N PHE A 493 -14.77 5.69 -6.93
CA PHE A 493 -15.84 5.14 -6.12
C PHE A 493 -17.07 4.74 -6.94
N HIS A 494 -17.58 5.65 -7.78
CA HIS A 494 -18.74 5.38 -8.62
C HIS A 494 -18.44 4.32 -9.70
N HIS A 495 -17.21 4.29 -10.24
CA HIS A 495 -16.76 3.25 -11.17
C HIS A 495 -16.76 1.85 -10.53
N VAL A 496 -16.17 1.69 -9.34
CA VAL A 496 -16.18 0.41 -8.61
C VAL A 496 -17.60 -0.01 -8.26
N SER A 497 -18.43 0.93 -7.80
CA SER A 497 -19.84 0.68 -7.46
C SER A 497 -20.65 0.22 -8.67
N LEU A 498 -20.39 0.78 -9.85
CA LEU A 498 -20.99 0.34 -11.10
C LEU A 498 -20.64 -1.12 -11.40
N VAL A 499 -19.36 -1.49 -11.36
CA VAL A 499 -18.91 -2.85 -11.67
C VAL A 499 -19.51 -3.87 -10.69
N ARG A 500 -19.55 -3.54 -9.40
CA ARG A 500 -20.14 -4.40 -8.36
C ARG A 500 -21.65 -4.58 -8.51
N THR A 501 -22.38 -3.49 -8.75
CA THR A 501 -23.84 -3.54 -8.96
C THR A 501 -24.17 -4.37 -10.20
N THR A 502 -23.40 -4.18 -11.27
CA THR A 502 -23.52 -4.93 -12.52
C THR A 502 -23.25 -6.42 -12.31
N TYR A 503 -22.20 -6.75 -11.54
CA TYR A 503 -21.88 -8.14 -11.22
C TYR A 503 -23.01 -8.83 -10.45
N ARG A 504 -23.62 -8.11 -9.51
CA ARG A 504 -24.77 -8.59 -8.74
C ARG A 504 -25.95 -8.89 -9.64
N ILE A 505 -26.30 -7.97 -10.55
CA ILE A 505 -27.40 -8.15 -11.50
C ILE A 505 -27.16 -9.37 -12.40
N PHE A 506 -25.94 -9.55 -12.92
CA PHE A 506 -25.62 -10.70 -13.76
C PHE A 506 -25.65 -12.03 -13.00
N HIS A 507 -25.25 -12.04 -11.74
CA HIS A 507 -25.28 -13.25 -10.91
C HIS A 507 -26.69 -13.58 -10.41
N SER A 508 -27.49 -12.57 -10.04
CA SER A 508 -28.88 -12.73 -9.59
C SER A 508 -29.84 -12.99 -10.76
N LEU A 509 -29.46 -12.58 -11.99
CA LEU A 509 -30.31 -12.53 -13.18
C LEU A 509 -31.56 -11.66 -13.02
N ILE A 510 -31.61 -10.81 -11.99
CA ILE A 510 -32.76 -9.97 -11.66
C ILE A 510 -32.28 -8.53 -11.45
N MET A 511 -32.88 -7.60 -12.18
CA MET A 511 -32.74 -6.16 -11.93
C MET A 511 -33.79 -5.72 -10.92
N ASP A 512 -33.41 -5.67 -9.64
CA ASP A 512 -34.27 -5.19 -8.57
C ASP A 512 -34.33 -3.66 -8.52
N LYS A 513 -35.33 -3.13 -7.80
CA LYS A 513 -35.53 -1.68 -7.69
C LYS A 513 -34.34 -0.96 -7.06
N THR A 514 -33.69 -1.61 -6.11
CA THR A 514 -32.50 -1.12 -5.41
C THR A 514 -31.31 -1.00 -6.35
N SER A 515 -30.96 -2.05 -7.12
CA SER A 515 -29.85 -1.97 -8.08
C SER A 515 -30.14 -0.99 -9.20
N TYR A 516 -31.38 -0.91 -9.70
CA TYR A 516 -31.74 0.08 -10.72
C TYR A 516 -31.56 1.52 -10.21
N LEU A 517 -32.01 1.81 -8.98
CA LEU A 517 -31.83 3.14 -8.38
C LEU A 517 -30.36 3.46 -8.14
N SER A 518 -29.54 2.48 -7.74
CA SER A 518 -28.09 2.66 -7.61
C SER A 518 -27.42 2.97 -8.95
N LEU A 519 -27.74 2.20 -10.00
CA LEU A 519 -27.24 2.45 -11.36
C LEU A 519 -27.64 3.83 -11.86
N LYS A 520 -28.91 4.20 -11.68
CA LYS A 520 -29.40 5.54 -12.06
C LYS A 520 -28.62 6.65 -11.34
N LYS A 521 -28.44 6.55 -10.03
CA LYS A 521 -27.63 7.54 -9.27
C LYS A 521 -26.21 7.66 -9.82
N ILE A 522 -25.57 6.53 -10.15
CA ILE A 522 -24.22 6.52 -10.71
C ILE A 522 -24.20 7.21 -12.09
N PHE A 523 -25.13 6.87 -12.97
CA PHE A 523 -25.18 7.49 -14.29
C PHE A 523 -25.53 8.98 -14.23
N ASP A 524 -26.45 9.38 -13.36
CA ASP A 524 -26.82 10.79 -13.14
C ASP A 524 -25.64 11.58 -12.55
N TYR A 525 -24.82 10.97 -11.68
CA TYR A 525 -23.57 11.57 -11.21
C TYR A 525 -22.61 11.86 -12.38
N PHE A 526 -22.32 10.86 -13.21
CA PHE A 526 -21.43 11.01 -14.36
C PHE A 526 -21.97 12.00 -15.40
N GLU A 527 -23.29 12.04 -15.62
CA GLU A 527 -23.96 13.04 -16.45
C GLU A 527 -23.80 14.45 -15.88
N SER A 528 -24.06 14.66 -14.59
CA SER A 528 -23.94 15.97 -13.94
C SER A 528 -22.50 16.50 -13.98
N MET A 529 -21.52 15.60 -13.77
CA MET A 529 -20.11 15.91 -13.85
C MET A 529 -19.71 16.31 -15.29
N TRP A 530 -20.21 15.60 -16.31
CA TRP A 530 -20.02 15.95 -17.72
C TRP A 530 -20.60 17.33 -18.07
N ILE A 531 -21.82 17.63 -17.61
CA ILE A 531 -22.48 18.93 -17.83
C ILE A 531 -21.65 20.06 -17.20
N ASN A 532 -21.17 19.87 -15.97
CA ASN A 532 -20.34 20.83 -15.26
C ASN A 532 -18.98 21.06 -15.95
N MET A 533 -18.34 20.01 -16.46
CA MET A 533 -17.12 20.16 -17.25
C MET A 533 -17.39 20.93 -18.53
N LYS A 534 -18.44 20.59 -19.29
CA LYS A 534 -18.73 21.25 -20.57
C LYS A 534 -19.16 22.71 -20.42
N SER A 535 -19.87 23.05 -19.35
CA SER A 535 -20.23 24.45 -19.05
C SER A 535 -18.99 25.30 -18.73
N SER A 536 -17.99 24.73 -18.05
CA SER A 536 -16.71 25.41 -17.77
C SER A 536 -15.88 25.68 -19.04
N VAL A 537 -15.87 24.75 -20.00
CA VAL A 537 -15.22 24.92 -21.31
C VAL A 537 -15.93 26.01 -22.12
N LYS A 538 -17.27 26.00 -22.15
CA LYS A 538 -18.08 27.03 -22.84
C LYS A 538 -17.86 28.44 -22.29
N ALA A 539 -17.70 28.58 -20.96
CA ALA A 539 -17.39 29.87 -20.34
C ALA A 539 -16.05 30.46 -20.82
N ARG A 540 -15.16 29.65 -21.43
CA ARG A 540 -13.90 30.09 -22.02
C ARG A 540 -14.02 30.43 -23.51
N GLU A 541 -14.98 29.85 -24.23
CA GLU A 541 -15.05 29.89 -25.70
C GLU A 541 -16.04 30.92 -26.29
N ASN A 542 -16.84 31.63 -25.48
CA ASN A 542 -17.75 32.71 -25.94
C ASN A 542 -18.66 32.36 -27.15
N ASP A 543 -19.00 31.08 -27.36
CA ASP A 543 -19.85 30.66 -28.48
C ASP A 543 -21.26 30.23 -28.00
N ASP A 544 -22.29 30.90 -28.52
CA ASP A 544 -23.70 30.74 -28.14
C ASP A 544 -24.39 29.52 -28.82
N SER A 545 -23.64 28.68 -29.54
CA SER A 545 -24.22 27.63 -30.38
C SER A 545 -24.41 26.29 -29.65
N GLN A 546 -25.69 25.92 -29.44
CA GLN A 546 -26.29 24.61 -29.07
C GLN A 546 -25.52 23.66 -28.12
N TYR A 547 -26.18 23.24 -27.03
CA TYR A 547 -25.63 22.30 -26.03
C TYR A 547 -25.26 20.91 -26.57
N TYR A 548 -25.86 20.49 -27.69
CA TYR A 548 -25.80 19.11 -28.16
C TYR A 548 -25.45 19.10 -29.65
N LYS A 549 -24.15 19.14 -29.99
CA LYS A 549 -23.67 18.88 -31.36
C LYS A 549 -23.16 17.45 -31.43
N PHE A 550 -23.74 16.65 -32.31
CA PHE A 550 -23.30 15.28 -32.57
C PHE A 550 -22.41 15.29 -33.81
N ARG A 551 -21.11 15.56 -33.66
CA ARG A 551 -20.14 15.48 -34.78
C ARG A 551 -19.27 14.23 -34.64
N SER A 552 -19.06 13.51 -35.74
CA SER A 552 -18.05 12.47 -35.83
C SER A 552 -16.66 13.10 -35.68
N ARG A 553 -15.79 12.41 -34.95
CA ARG A 553 -14.43 12.89 -34.64
C ARG A 553 -13.46 12.27 -35.63
N ILE A 554 -12.61 13.10 -36.22
CA ILE A 554 -11.53 12.61 -37.09
C ILE A 554 -10.50 11.93 -36.19
N ILE A 555 -10.23 10.64 -36.46
CA ILE A 555 -9.19 9.90 -35.76
C ILE A 555 -7.86 10.23 -36.42
N ASP A 556 -6.95 10.84 -35.67
CA ASP A 556 -5.54 10.76 -35.99
C ASP A 556 -5.02 9.38 -35.59
N ILE A 557 -4.31 8.74 -36.53
CA ILE A 557 -3.67 7.45 -36.28
C ILE A 557 -2.48 7.63 -35.36
N GLN A 558 -1.89 8.83 -35.30
CA GLN A 558 -0.81 9.09 -34.36
C GLN A 558 -1.26 8.89 -32.91
N ASP A 559 -2.49 9.24 -32.50
CA ASP A 559 -2.96 8.91 -31.13
C ASP A 559 -3.32 7.43 -30.91
N ILE A 560 -3.17 6.55 -31.89
CA ILE A 560 -3.23 5.08 -31.64
C ILE A 560 -1.90 4.60 -31.06
N PHE A 561 -0.82 5.27 -31.45
CA PHE A 561 0.48 5.10 -30.83
C PHE A 561 0.53 6.06 -29.63
N GLU A 562 1.03 5.65 -28.47
CA GLU A 562 1.41 6.66 -27.47
C GLU A 562 2.37 7.66 -28.15
N GLY A 563 2.30 8.95 -27.81
CA GLY A 563 3.02 10.08 -28.45
C GLY A 563 4.55 10.03 -28.47
N ASP A 564 5.09 8.82 -28.34
CA ASP A 564 6.45 8.35 -28.20
C ASP A 564 6.97 7.63 -29.46
N VAL A 565 6.20 7.65 -30.56
CA VAL A 565 6.68 7.22 -31.88
C VAL A 565 7.04 8.47 -32.70
N PRO A 566 8.25 8.54 -33.30
CA PRO A 566 8.66 9.62 -34.18
C PRO A 566 7.57 10.03 -35.18
N SER A 567 7.41 11.33 -35.40
CA SER A 567 6.54 11.88 -36.45
C SER A 567 7.05 11.41 -37.82
N ILE A 568 6.49 10.30 -38.31
CA ILE A 568 6.88 9.69 -39.59
C ILE A 568 6.66 10.65 -40.78
N SER A 569 5.88 11.73 -40.59
CA SER A 569 5.68 12.80 -41.58
C SER A 569 6.98 13.47 -42.06
N ASP A 570 8.07 13.40 -41.30
CA ASP A 570 9.32 14.09 -41.64
C ASP A 570 10.33 13.21 -42.40
N ILE A 571 9.98 11.93 -42.69
CA ILE A 571 10.86 10.97 -43.40
C ILE A 571 10.57 10.91 -44.91
N ASP A 572 9.55 11.62 -45.41
CA ASP A 572 9.25 11.72 -46.85
C ASP A 572 10.31 12.54 -47.64
N SER A 573 11.40 13.00 -47.00
CA SER A 573 12.57 13.55 -47.72
C SER A 573 13.44 12.44 -48.29
N ASP A 574 13.21 12.18 -49.57
CA ASP A 574 13.89 11.23 -50.43
C ASP A 574 15.43 11.27 -50.27
N GLY A 575 16.04 10.11 -50.01
CA GLY A 575 17.30 9.74 -50.65
C GLY A 575 18.66 10.13 -50.06
N ASN A 576 18.85 10.32 -48.74
CA ASN A 576 20.23 10.37 -48.20
C ASN A 576 20.45 9.56 -46.92
N ALA A 577 21.18 8.45 -47.04
CA ALA A 577 21.73 7.67 -45.93
C ALA A 577 22.99 8.38 -45.39
N GLY A 578 22.80 9.56 -44.79
CA GLY A 578 23.88 10.37 -44.21
C GLY A 578 23.86 10.40 -42.67
N PRO A 579 24.92 10.94 -42.03
CA PRO A 579 25.04 11.11 -40.58
C PRO A 579 23.89 11.95 -39.94
N ASP A 580 23.17 12.74 -40.75
CA ASP A 580 22.00 13.52 -40.34
C ASP A 580 20.84 12.67 -39.77
N ASN A 581 20.74 11.39 -40.10
CA ASN A 581 19.68 10.51 -39.59
C ASN A 581 19.94 10.03 -38.16
N GLU A 582 21.20 9.88 -37.74
CA GLU A 582 21.51 9.48 -36.37
C GLU A 582 21.31 10.61 -35.37
N GLU A 583 21.71 11.84 -35.73
CA GLU A 583 21.53 13.02 -34.87
C GLU A 583 20.05 13.36 -34.66
N LYS A 584 19.21 13.17 -35.69
CA LYS A 584 17.75 13.30 -35.57
C LYS A 584 17.14 12.27 -34.61
N LEU A 585 17.56 11.00 -34.71
CA LEU A 585 17.10 9.94 -33.80
C LEU A 585 17.56 10.17 -32.36
N GLU A 586 18.76 10.72 -32.17
CA GLU A 586 19.30 11.12 -30.88
C GLU A 586 18.43 12.22 -30.25
N LEU A 587 18.17 13.31 -30.99
CA LEU A 587 17.27 14.38 -30.56
C LEU A 587 15.86 13.88 -30.23
N GLU A 588 15.30 12.98 -31.04
CA GLU A 588 13.97 12.40 -30.79
C GLU A 588 13.96 11.50 -29.55
N PHE A 589 14.96 10.65 -29.37
CA PHE A 589 15.05 9.76 -28.21
C PHE A 589 15.13 10.54 -26.90
N PHE A 590 15.99 11.57 -26.83
CA PHE A 590 16.09 12.42 -25.64
C PHE A 590 14.84 13.28 -25.44
N LYS A 591 14.20 13.78 -26.51
CA LYS A 591 12.92 14.50 -26.41
C LYS A 591 11.77 13.61 -25.89
N ILE A 592 11.72 12.34 -26.32
CA ILE A 592 10.76 11.35 -25.82
C ILE A 592 11.03 10.98 -24.35
N MET A 593 12.27 11.12 -23.89
CA MET A 593 12.67 10.86 -22.51
C MET A 593 12.46 12.06 -21.59
N GLU A 594 12.58 13.29 -22.10
CA GLU A 594 12.28 14.55 -21.38
C GLU A 594 10.79 14.87 -21.33
N ARG A 595 9.97 14.30 -22.23
CA ARG A 595 8.50 14.35 -22.16
C ARG A 595 7.98 13.48 -21.01
N SER A 596 8.24 13.91 -19.79
CA SER A 596 7.39 13.60 -18.63
C SER A 596 6.39 14.75 -18.48
N ASP A 597 5.12 14.46 -18.74
CA ASP A 597 3.96 15.27 -18.33
C ASP A 597 3.88 16.74 -18.80
N GLU A 598 4.38 17.09 -20.00
CA GLU A 598 4.02 18.36 -20.64
C GLU A 598 3.11 18.18 -21.85
N ASP A 599 2.03 18.94 -21.76
CA ASP A 599 0.71 18.76 -22.36
C ASP A 599 0.65 19.32 -23.79
N ASP A 600 0.66 18.46 -24.82
CA ASP A 600 0.53 18.89 -26.21
C ASP A 600 -0.96 19.20 -26.53
N GLY A 601 -1.27 20.48 -26.70
CA GLY A 601 -1.71 21.00 -27.99
C GLY A 601 -3.07 20.61 -28.61
N SER A 602 -4.11 20.22 -27.86
CA SER A 602 -5.50 20.41 -28.33
C SER A 602 -6.46 20.67 -27.16
N VAL A 603 -7.05 21.86 -27.14
CA VAL A 603 -7.79 22.43 -25.99
C VAL A 603 -9.25 21.95 -25.91
N GLU A 604 -9.79 21.31 -26.97
CA GLU A 604 -11.24 21.05 -27.07
C GLU A 604 -11.73 19.76 -26.39
N ASP A 605 -10.86 18.84 -25.94
CA ASP A 605 -11.29 17.46 -25.63
C ASP A 605 -10.62 16.74 -24.46
N LYS A 606 -9.94 17.46 -23.57
CA LYS A 606 -9.25 16.87 -22.43
C LYS A 606 -10.20 16.57 -21.26
N TRP A 607 -10.68 15.32 -21.22
CA TRP A 607 -11.39 14.69 -20.09
C TRP A 607 -10.42 14.36 -18.94
N ASP A 608 -9.54 15.30 -18.55
CA ASP A 608 -8.40 15.04 -17.66
C ASP A 608 -8.79 14.51 -16.27
N LEU A 609 -10.06 14.63 -15.90
CA LEU A 609 -10.60 14.23 -14.61
C LEU A 609 -11.17 12.79 -14.59
N VAL A 610 -11.52 12.19 -15.74
CA VAL A 610 -12.05 10.82 -15.81
C VAL A 610 -11.14 9.95 -16.68
N PRO A 611 -10.54 8.88 -16.14
CA PRO A 611 -9.74 7.96 -16.93
C PRO A 611 -10.56 7.39 -18.10
N GLU A 612 -9.99 7.35 -19.31
CA GLU A 612 -10.68 6.81 -20.50
C GLU A 612 -11.16 5.37 -20.28
N SER A 613 -10.43 4.58 -19.49
CA SER A 613 -10.86 3.22 -19.13
C SER A 613 -12.13 3.17 -18.28
N ALA A 614 -12.34 4.16 -17.41
CA ALA A 614 -13.55 4.26 -16.59
C ALA A 614 -14.75 4.69 -17.47
N LEU A 615 -14.53 5.65 -18.38
CA LEU A 615 -15.52 6.04 -19.40
C LEU A 615 -15.96 4.84 -20.24
N LYS A 616 -14.98 4.11 -20.80
CA LYS A 616 -15.23 2.90 -21.60
C LYS A 616 -16.02 1.86 -20.78
N CYS A 617 -15.67 1.65 -19.52
CA CYS A 617 -16.40 0.73 -18.65
C CYS A 617 -17.85 1.16 -18.44
N ILE A 618 -18.11 2.44 -18.17
CA ILE A 618 -19.48 2.94 -17.93
C ILE A 618 -20.39 2.66 -19.12
N ILE A 619 -19.90 2.99 -20.32
CA ILE A 619 -20.69 2.90 -21.54
C ILE A 619 -20.90 1.44 -21.96
N LEU A 620 -19.86 0.61 -21.84
CA LEU A 620 -19.98 -0.84 -22.10
C LEU A 620 -20.99 -1.48 -21.14
N THR A 621 -20.90 -1.18 -19.84
CA THR A 621 -21.81 -1.70 -18.83
C THR A 621 -23.26 -1.29 -19.09
N HIS A 622 -23.49 -0.01 -19.42
CA HIS A 622 -24.83 0.48 -19.77
C HIS A 622 -25.42 -0.25 -20.97
N ASN A 623 -24.64 -0.36 -22.06
CA ASN A 623 -25.06 -1.07 -23.27
C ASN A 623 -25.33 -2.56 -23.02
N GLN A 624 -24.61 -3.18 -22.09
CA GLN A 624 -24.81 -4.60 -21.75
C GLN A 624 -26.03 -4.84 -20.88
N LEU A 625 -26.30 -3.94 -19.93
CA LEU A 625 -27.44 -4.08 -19.02
C LEU A 625 -28.77 -3.79 -19.72
N PHE A 626 -28.79 -2.80 -20.61
CA PHE A 626 -30.03 -2.29 -21.20
C PHE A 626 -30.13 -2.48 -22.72
N GLY A 627 -29.03 -2.79 -23.40
CA GLY A 627 -28.99 -3.04 -24.84
C GLY A 627 -28.94 -4.53 -25.18
N SER A 628 -28.39 -4.82 -26.36
CA SER A 628 -28.08 -6.19 -26.81
C SER A 628 -26.56 -6.34 -26.95
N PRO A 629 -25.95 -7.45 -26.47
CA PRO A 629 -24.51 -7.68 -26.60
C PRO A 629 -24.05 -7.80 -28.05
N ASP A 630 -24.91 -8.30 -28.94
CA ASP A 630 -24.72 -8.22 -30.38
C ASP A 630 -26.08 -8.00 -31.05
N LEU A 631 -26.13 -7.08 -32.03
CA LEU A 631 -27.35 -6.77 -32.76
C LEU A 631 -27.73 -7.85 -33.80
N ILE A 632 -26.86 -8.83 -34.04
CA ILE A 632 -26.90 -9.71 -35.21
C ILE A 632 -26.85 -11.20 -34.85
N GLU A 633 -26.04 -11.63 -33.87
CA GLU A 633 -25.93 -13.05 -33.47
C GLU A 633 -26.32 -13.31 -32.01
N LYS A 634 -26.56 -14.61 -31.71
CA LYS A 634 -27.20 -15.13 -30.49
C LYS A 634 -26.63 -14.54 -29.20
N THR A 635 -27.53 -14.27 -28.27
CA THR A 635 -27.28 -13.80 -26.90
C THR A 635 -26.38 -14.78 -26.13
N GLU A 636 -25.07 -14.72 -26.34
CA GLU A 636 -24.13 -15.23 -25.36
C GLU A 636 -24.29 -14.36 -24.11
N ARG A 637 -24.62 -15.00 -22.99
CA ARG A 637 -24.78 -14.33 -21.70
C ARG A 637 -23.44 -13.71 -21.33
N PHE A 638 -23.34 -12.39 -21.41
CA PHE A 638 -22.13 -11.67 -21.05
C PHE A 638 -21.78 -11.94 -19.58
N GLN A 639 -20.55 -12.38 -19.33
CA GLN A 639 -19.95 -12.47 -18.00
C GLN A 639 -18.95 -11.32 -17.88
N ILE A 640 -19.02 -10.54 -16.79
CA ILE A 640 -17.97 -9.57 -16.48
C ILE A 640 -16.63 -10.31 -16.52
N SER A 641 -15.73 -9.83 -17.37
CA SER A 641 -14.42 -10.45 -17.55
C SER A 641 -13.68 -10.46 -16.22
N ASP A 642 -12.97 -11.55 -15.93
CA ASP A 642 -12.17 -11.65 -14.71
C ASP A 642 -11.14 -10.51 -14.63
N GLN A 643 -10.66 -9.99 -15.78
CA GLN A 643 -9.80 -8.80 -15.82
C GLN A 643 -10.49 -7.53 -15.30
N GLN A 644 -11.78 -7.33 -15.60
CA GLN A 644 -12.55 -6.19 -15.09
C GLN A 644 -12.80 -6.31 -13.58
N LYS A 645 -13.04 -7.53 -13.07
CA LYS A 645 -13.17 -7.78 -11.63
C LYS A 645 -11.87 -7.50 -10.89
N LEU A 646 -10.75 -8.01 -11.41
CA LEU A 646 -9.42 -7.78 -10.85
C LEU A 646 -9.06 -6.28 -10.86
N LYS A 647 -9.36 -5.57 -11.95
CA LYS A 647 -9.16 -4.11 -12.01
C LYS A 647 -10.04 -3.36 -11.00
N SER A 648 -11.32 -3.71 -10.91
CA SER A 648 -12.23 -3.12 -9.91
C SER A 648 -11.75 -3.38 -8.48
N PHE A 649 -11.19 -4.56 -8.21
CA PHE A 649 -10.57 -4.87 -6.92
C PHE A 649 -9.36 -3.96 -6.67
N VAL A 650 -8.42 -3.83 -7.61
CA VAL A 650 -7.25 -2.95 -7.47
C VAL A 650 -7.68 -1.49 -7.22
N ASP A 651 -8.64 -0.98 -8.00
CA ASP A 651 -9.18 0.37 -7.83
C ASP A 651 -9.81 0.55 -6.43
N SER A 652 -10.55 -0.46 -5.95
CA SER A 652 -11.19 -0.43 -4.63
C SER A 652 -10.19 -0.50 -3.47
N TYR A 653 -9.14 -1.30 -3.63
CA TYR A 653 -8.05 -1.44 -2.68
C TYR A 653 -7.25 -0.14 -2.60
N ASP A 654 -6.86 0.43 -3.74
CA ASP A 654 -6.09 1.67 -3.81
C ASP A 654 -6.91 2.87 -3.28
N PHE A 655 -8.23 2.87 -3.49
CA PHE A 655 -9.14 3.85 -2.87
C PHE A 655 -9.17 3.72 -1.35
N GLY A 656 -9.37 2.50 -0.83
CA GLY A 656 -9.34 2.25 0.60
C GLY A 656 -7.98 2.58 1.23
N ALA A 657 -6.88 2.29 0.53
CA ALA A 657 -5.53 2.66 0.93
C ALA A 657 -5.35 4.16 1.12
N ARG A 658 -5.90 4.96 0.20
CA ARG A 658 -5.85 6.42 0.28
C ARG A 658 -6.63 6.94 1.49
N ILE A 659 -7.80 6.36 1.77
CA ILE A 659 -8.61 6.71 2.96
C ILE A 659 -7.87 6.33 4.24
N LEU A 660 -7.32 5.11 4.30
CA LEU A 660 -6.64 4.57 5.49
C LEU A 660 -5.38 5.35 5.86
N LYS A 661 -4.70 5.95 4.89
CA LYS A 661 -3.58 6.86 5.16
C LYS A 661 -3.99 8.09 6.00
N GLY A 662 -5.25 8.51 5.92
CA GLY A 662 -5.80 9.61 6.73
C GLY A 662 -6.36 9.17 8.09
N LEU A 663 -6.38 7.87 8.38
CA LEU A 663 -6.83 7.30 9.66
C LEU A 663 -5.65 7.08 10.62
N PRO A 664 -5.86 7.06 11.95
CA PRO A 664 -4.81 6.72 12.91
C PRO A 664 -4.17 5.35 12.64
N GLU A 665 -2.86 5.23 12.87
CA GLU A 665 -2.05 4.02 12.60
C GLU A 665 -2.54 2.78 13.36
N LEU A 666 -3.06 2.95 14.58
CA LEU A 666 -3.51 1.83 15.39
C LEU A 666 -4.89 1.29 14.94
N THR A 667 -5.79 2.17 14.51
CA THR A 667 -7.13 1.78 14.01
C THR A 667 -7.05 1.19 12.60
N SER A 668 -6.09 1.62 11.78
CA SER A 668 -5.80 0.99 10.49
C SER A 668 -5.19 -0.41 10.66
N SER A 669 -4.37 -0.65 11.70
CA SER A 669 -3.79 -1.98 11.94
C SER A 669 -4.82 -3.08 12.26
N THR A 670 -5.93 -2.76 12.94
CA THR A 670 -7.01 -3.73 13.21
C THR A 670 -7.77 -4.09 11.95
N LEU A 671 -7.89 -3.16 11.01
CA LEU A 671 -8.46 -3.40 9.70
C LEU A 671 -7.50 -4.22 8.81
N ASP A 672 -6.20 -3.94 8.84
CA ASP A 672 -5.19 -4.69 8.10
C ASP A 672 -5.25 -6.19 8.44
N GLU A 673 -5.41 -6.55 9.71
CA GLU A 673 -5.58 -7.96 10.12
C GLU A 673 -6.79 -8.63 9.45
N LYS A 674 -7.90 -7.90 9.29
CA LYS A 674 -9.10 -8.39 8.60
C LYS A 674 -8.89 -8.47 7.08
N LEU A 675 -8.09 -7.59 6.50
CA LEU A 675 -7.81 -7.47 5.06
C LEU A 675 -6.65 -8.36 4.56
N MET A 676 -6.13 -9.29 5.36
CA MET A 676 -4.98 -10.13 4.97
C MET A 676 -5.15 -10.85 3.62
N PRO A 677 -6.31 -11.43 3.28
CA PRO A 677 -6.52 -12.01 1.95
C PRO A 677 -6.42 -10.98 0.81
N GLU A 678 -6.97 -9.78 1.00
CA GLU A 678 -6.96 -8.68 0.05
C GLU A 678 -5.53 -8.14 -0.15
N HIS A 679 -4.78 -7.96 0.93
CA HIS A 679 -3.37 -7.57 0.89
C HIS A 679 -2.53 -8.58 0.08
N LEU A 680 -2.75 -9.88 0.32
CA LEU A 680 -2.07 -10.93 -0.43
C LEU A 680 -2.45 -10.88 -1.92
N LEU A 681 -3.74 -10.75 -2.24
CA LEU A 681 -4.21 -10.66 -3.62
C LEU A 681 -3.59 -9.45 -4.33
N ARG A 682 -3.53 -8.28 -3.68
CA ARG A 682 -2.92 -7.07 -4.24
C ARG A 682 -1.45 -7.28 -4.59
N VAL A 683 -0.68 -7.90 -3.70
CA VAL A 683 0.75 -8.21 -3.94
C VAL A 683 0.91 -9.24 -5.06
N CYS A 684 0.05 -10.26 -5.12
CA CYS A 684 0.06 -11.26 -6.19
C CYS A 684 -0.28 -10.66 -7.56
N LEU A 685 -1.24 -9.73 -7.62
CA LEU A 685 -1.57 -9.00 -8.85
C LEU A 685 -0.44 -8.09 -9.30
N GLU A 686 0.23 -7.41 -8.36
CA GLU A 686 1.42 -6.62 -8.70
C GLU A 686 2.55 -7.49 -9.22
N TYR A 687 2.76 -8.67 -8.63
CA TYR A 687 3.71 -9.65 -9.15
C TYR A 687 3.33 -10.14 -10.55
N GLN A 688 2.04 -10.39 -10.82
CA GLN A 688 1.59 -10.78 -12.15
C GLN A 688 1.85 -9.68 -13.18
N ARG A 689 1.59 -8.42 -12.82
CA ARG A 689 1.82 -7.26 -13.70
C ARG A 689 3.29 -7.00 -13.97
N THR A 690 4.14 -7.07 -12.94
CA THR A 690 5.54 -6.64 -13.00
C THR A 690 6.51 -7.77 -13.28
N CYS A 691 6.17 -9.02 -12.99
CA CYS A 691 7.15 -10.12 -12.94
C CYS A 691 6.72 -11.38 -13.69
N ALA A 692 5.43 -11.65 -13.87
CA ALA A 692 5.00 -12.86 -14.57
C ALA A 692 5.22 -12.73 -16.09
N ALA A 693 5.53 -13.86 -16.74
CA ALA A 693 5.53 -13.93 -18.20
C ALA A 693 4.11 -13.69 -18.72
N SER A 694 3.95 -12.81 -19.70
CA SER A 694 2.65 -12.50 -20.31
C SER A 694 1.93 -13.79 -20.74
N LEU A 695 0.75 -14.06 -20.18
CA LEU A 695 -0.10 -15.16 -20.66
C LEU A 695 -0.68 -14.77 -22.03
N GLY A 696 -0.18 -15.41 -23.08
CA GLY A 696 -0.80 -15.43 -24.42
C GLY A 696 -0.33 -14.33 -25.38
N SER A 697 0.16 -14.75 -26.56
CA SER A 697 0.68 -13.89 -27.64
C SER A 697 -0.37 -13.09 -28.40
N ASN A 698 -1.67 -13.37 -28.22
CA ASN A 698 -2.69 -12.90 -29.15
C ASN A 698 -3.29 -11.52 -28.79
N SER A 699 -2.92 -10.92 -27.67
CA SER A 699 -3.47 -9.63 -27.21
C SER A 699 -2.40 -8.62 -26.75
N TYR A 700 -1.13 -8.84 -27.06
CA TYR A 700 -0.05 -7.96 -26.61
C TYR A 700 0.17 -6.78 -27.58
N ASN A 701 0.08 -5.55 -27.07
CA ASN A 701 0.39 -4.34 -27.82
C ASN A 701 1.77 -3.77 -27.45
N ALA A 702 2.76 -3.89 -28.35
CA ALA A 702 4.11 -3.38 -28.15
C ALA A 702 4.23 -1.85 -27.95
N TYR A 703 3.17 -1.09 -28.27
CA TYR A 703 3.14 0.38 -28.19
C TYR A 703 2.50 0.92 -26.91
N LYS A 704 1.80 0.10 -26.12
CA LYS A 704 1.07 0.51 -24.91
C LYS A 704 1.28 -0.43 -23.73
N ASP A 705 1.39 -1.73 -23.98
CA ASP A 705 1.43 -2.72 -22.92
C ASP A 705 2.85 -2.89 -22.37
N PRO A 706 3.03 -2.83 -21.04
CA PRO A 706 4.33 -3.07 -20.42
C PRO A 706 4.71 -4.54 -20.52
N ASN A 707 5.98 -4.82 -20.83
CA ASN A 707 6.53 -6.19 -20.82
C ASN A 707 7.85 -6.29 -20.04
N PRO A 708 7.80 -6.19 -18.70
CA PRO A 708 9.00 -6.16 -17.86
C PRO A 708 9.95 -7.36 -18.02
N PRO A 709 9.47 -8.62 -18.15
CA PRO A 709 10.37 -9.77 -18.35
C PRO A 709 11.16 -9.71 -19.66
N VAL A 710 10.58 -9.13 -20.72
CA VAL A 710 11.28 -8.92 -21.99
C VAL A 710 12.29 -7.79 -21.86
N LEU A 711 11.91 -6.66 -21.24
CA LEU A 711 12.81 -5.54 -20.99
C LEU A 711 14.02 -5.94 -20.15
N PHE A 712 13.83 -6.76 -19.11
CA PHE A 712 14.92 -7.22 -18.25
C PHE A 712 16.05 -7.94 -19.01
N LYS A 713 15.76 -8.58 -20.16
CA LYS A 713 16.78 -9.26 -20.98
C LYS A 713 17.86 -8.32 -21.52
N MET A 714 17.62 -7.00 -21.57
CA MET A 714 18.62 -6.04 -22.02
C MET A 714 19.66 -5.69 -20.96
N VAL A 715 19.38 -5.94 -19.67
CA VAL A 715 20.26 -5.52 -18.56
C VAL A 715 21.67 -6.12 -18.70
N GLU A 716 21.76 -7.44 -18.87
CA GLU A 716 23.05 -8.14 -18.92
C GLU A 716 23.92 -7.74 -20.14
N PRO A 717 23.39 -7.68 -21.39
CA PRO A 717 24.15 -7.17 -22.52
C PRO A 717 24.60 -5.71 -22.37
N LEU A 718 23.74 -4.84 -21.83
CA LEU A 718 24.04 -3.42 -21.67
C LEU A 718 25.06 -3.17 -20.56
N THR A 719 25.01 -3.88 -19.44
CA THR A 719 26.02 -3.75 -18.37
C THR A 719 27.39 -4.24 -18.84
N ALA A 720 27.44 -5.35 -19.58
CA ALA A 720 28.69 -5.85 -20.17
C ALA A 720 29.31 -4.84 -21.15
N LEU A 721 28.49 -4.21 -22.01
CA LEU A 721 28.95 -3.13 -22.89
C LEU A 721 29.40 -1.90 -22.08
N GLN A 722 28.66 -1.52 -21.03
CA GLN A 722 28.97 -0.39 -20.17
C GLN A 722 30.34 -0.54 -19.49
N GLU A 723 30.63 -1.72 -18.94
CA GLU A 723 31.92 -2.03 -18.32
C GLU A 723 33.05 -1.91 -19.35
N LYS A 724 32.85 -2.45 -20.56
CA LYS A 724 33.84 -2.36 -21.62
C LYS A 724 34.10 -0.91 -22.05
N VAL A 725 33.06 -0.11 -22.22
CA VAL A 725 33.19 1.31 -22.58
C VAL A 725 33.90 2.11 -21.48
N ARG A 726 33.63 1.81 -20.19
CA ARG A 726 34.38 2.41 -19.08
C ARG A 726 35.86 2.09 -19.12
N THR A 727 36.25 0.84 -19.45
CA THR A 727 37.68 0.51 -19.61
C THR A 727 38.37 1.30 -20.71
N PHE A 728 37.64 1.68 -21.76
CA PHE A 728 38.19 2.55 -22.82
C PHE A 728 38.27 4.01 -22.38
N LEU A 729 37.36 4.50 -21.54
CA LEU A 729 37.42 5.85 -20.98
C LEU A 729 38.55 6.02 -19.95
N ASP A 730 38.99 4.96 -19.27
CA ASP A 730 40.18 5.03 -18.40
C ASP A 730 41.44 5.41 -19.20
N GLU A 731 41.52 4.99 -20.47
CA GLU A 731 42.59 5.35 -21.39
C GLU A 731 42.30 6.66 -22.16
N TRP A 732 41.03 6.98 -22.41
CA TRP A 732 40.58 8.11 -23.23
C TRP A 732 39.43 8.90 -22.56
N PRO A 733 39.71 9.69 -21.51
CA PRO A 733 38.69 10.22 -20.58
C PRO A 733 37.67 11.19 -21.20
N ASP A 734 38.00 11.85 -22.31
CA ASP A 734 37.13 12.86 -22.95
C ASP A 734 36.59 12.44 -24.33
N HIS A 735 36.61 11.14 -24.67
CA HIS A 735 36.17 10.70 -26.00
C HIS A 735 34.64 10.84 -26.16
N PRO A 736 34.14 11.74 -27.03
CA PRO A 736 32.72 12.11 -27.08
C PRO A 736 31.83 10.93 -27.47
N GLY A 737 32.29 10.05 -28.36
CA GLY A 737 31.52 8.86 -28.77
C GLY A 737 31.34 7.83 -27.65
N LEU A 738 32.30 7.70 -26.73
CA LEU A 738 32.22 6.74 -25.62
C LEU A 738 31.31 7.28 -24.51
N LEU A 739 31.40 8.59 -24.22
CA LEU A 739 30.51 9.27 -23.27
C LEU A 739 29.05 9.20 -23.72
N LYS A 740 28.76 9.45 -25.00
CA LYS A 740 27.41 9.31 -25.56
C LYS A 740 26.86 7.90 -25.45
N ILE A 741 27.68 6.87 -25.71
CA ILE A 741 27.26 5.48 -25.54
C ILE A 741 26.91 5.21 -24.07
N LEU A 742 27.69 5.72 -23.11
CA LEU A 742 27.37 5.58 -21.69
C LEU A 742 26.08 6.29 -21.29
N GLU A 743 25.83 7.48 -21.84
CA GLU A 743 24.60 8.25 -21.59
C GLU A 743 23.37 7.48 -22.07
N ILE A 744 23.40 6.97 -23.31
CA ILE A 744 22.29 6.16 -23.85
C ILE A 744 22.08 4.89 -23.02
N ILE A 745 23.14 4.20 -22.60
CA ILE A 745 23.04 3.02 -21.74
C ILE A 745 22.43 3.39 -20.37
N ALA A 746 22.87 4.49 -19.76
CA ALA A 746 22.36 4.94 -18.47
C ALA A 746 20.85 5.24 -18.56
N SER A 747 20.43 5.96 -19.60
CA SER A 747 19.03 6.23 -19.91
C SER A 747 18.19 4.97 -20.11
N LEU A 748 18.68 4.00 -20.89
CA LEU A 748 18.00 2.72 -21.12
C LEU A 748 17.83 1.90 -19.83
N LEU A 749 18.87 1.85 -18.99
CA LEU A 749 18.83 1.13 -17.71
C LEU A 749 17.95 1.82 -16.66
N ALA A 750 17.80 3.14 -16.74
CA ALA A 750 16.96 3.95 -15.87
C ALA A 750 15.47 3.97 -16.28
N MET A 751 15.09 3.39 -17.42
CA MET A 751 13.69 3.37 -17.87
C MET A 751 12.77 2.66 -16.86
N PRO A 752 11.52 3.12 -16.69
CA PRO A 752 10.56 2.48 -15.81
C PRO A 752 10.12 1.12 -16.36
N LEU A 753 9.77 0.18 -15.47
CA LEU A 753 9.25 -1.14 -15.86
C LEU A 753 7.92 -1.07 -16.65
N SER A 754 7.21 0.06 -16.56
CA SER A 754 5.97 0.32 -17.30
C SER A 754 6.18 0.80 -18.74
N ALA A 755 7.41 1.08 -19.16
CA ALA A 755 7.67 1.62 -20.49
C ALA A 755 7.24 0.64 -21.61
N PRO A 756 6.64 1.16 -22.71
CA PRO A 756 6.28 0.34 -23.86
C PRO A 756 7.54 -0.14 -24.60
N LEU A 757 7.44 -1.31 -25.24
CA LEU A 757 8.57 -1.96 -25.92
C LEU A 757 9.13 -1.10 -27.06
N SER A 758 8.26 -0.41 -27.80
CA SER A 758 8.63 0.44 -28.94
C SER A 758 9.60 1.58 -28.56
N LYS A 759 9.43 2.18 -27.37
CA LYS A 759 10.29 3.25 -26.83
C LYS A 759 11.69 2.73 -26.52
N VAL A 760 11.77 1.56 -25.88
CA VAL A 760 13.06 0.92 -25.56
C VAL A 760 13.76 0.43 -26.83
N LEU A 761 13.00 -0.07 -27.81
CA LEU A 761 13.54 -0.51 -29.10
C LEU A 761 14.23 0.65 -29.84
N LEU A 762 13.66 1.86 -29.82
CA LEU A 762 14.27 3.05 -30.42
C LEU A 762 15.64 3.35 -29.80
N GLY A 763 15.73 3.34 -28.46
CA GLY A 763 17.00 3.57 -27.76
C GLY A 763 18.05 2.48 -28.03
N LEU A 764 17.65 1.21 -28.12
CA LEU A 764 18.56 0.14 -28.51
C LEU A 764 19.04 0.26 -29.97
N GLN A 765 18.19 0.73 -30.90
CA GLN A 765 18.59 0.97 -32.28
C GLN A 765 19.61 2.12 -32.36
N LEU A 766 19.41 3.19 -31.60
CA LEU A 766 20.36 4.30 -31.48
C LEU A 766 21.70 3.82 -30.93
N LEU A 767 21.68 3.03 -29.85
CA LEU A 767 22.88 2.47 -29.24
C LEU A 767 23.67 1.59 -30.22
N ALA A 768 22.99 0.67 -30.91
CA ALA A 768 23.63 -0.23 -31.88
C ALA A 768 24.26 0.55 -33.05
N GLY A 769 23.57 1.58 -33.56
CA GLY A 769 24.11 2.45 -34.59
C GLY A 769 25.38 3.19 -34.14
N LYS A 770 25.34 3.87 -32.98
CA LYS A 770 26.49 4.59 -32.42
C LYS A 770 27.68 3.69 -32.10
N ALA A 771 27.43 2.50 -31.58
CA ALA A 771 28.50 1.55 -31.27
C ALA A 771 29.15 0.97 -32.53
N GLN A 772 28.36 0.75 -33.60
CA GLN A 772 28.89 0.28 -34.89
C GLN A 772 29.68 1.39 -35.60
N THR A 773 29.15 2.62 -35.67
CA THR A 773 29.87 3.74 -36.30
C THR A 773 31.18 4.07 -35.58
N LEU A 774 31.21 3.98 -34.24
CA LEU A 774 32.44 4.14 -33.47
C LEU A 774 33.50 3.08 -33.85
N GLN A 775 33.09 1.82 -33.99
CA GLN A 775 33.98 0.72 -34.36
C GLN A 775 34.49 0.82 -35.80
N GLU A 776 33.66 1.32 -36.72
CA GLU A 776 34.04 1.53 -38.13
C GLU A 776 35.01 2.71 -38.28
N ASN A 777 34.83 3.77 -37.47
CA ASN A 777 35.65 4.97 -37.51
C ASN A 777 37.01 4.81 -36.81
N ASP A 778 37.11 4.00 -35.74
CA ASP A 778 38.37 3.77 -35.05
C ASP A 778 38.53 2.29 -34.63
N SER A 779 39.46 1.61 -35.32
CA SER A 779 39.81 0.20 -35.09
C SER A 779 40.28 -0.13 -33.66
N LYS A 780 40.63 0.88 -32.85
CA LYS A 780 41.03 0.70 -31.44
C LYS A 780 39.85 0.29 -30.55
N PHE A 781 38.63 0.69 -30.91
CA PHE A 781 37.43 0.39 -30.11
C PHE A 781 36.77 -0.90 -30.62
N PHE A 782 37.31 -2.05 -30.21
CA PHE A 782 36.77 -3.35 -30.59
C PHE A 782 35.58 -3.75 -29.71
N LEU A 783 34.36 -3.58 -30.23
CA LEU A 783 33.09 -3.89 -29.54
C LEU A 783 32.38 -5.17 -30.08
N LYS A 784 33.03 -5.89 -31.00
CA LYS A 784 32.44 -7.01 -31.76
C LYS A 784 31.95 -8.18 -30.93
N ASP A 785 32.48 -8.38 -29.72
CA ASP A 785 32.04 -9.47 -28.84
C ASP A 785 30.80 -9.09 -28.00
N HIS A 786 30.53 -7.79 -27.84
CA HIS A 786 29.43 -7.26 -27.03
C HIS A 786 28.21 -6.82 -27.84
N LEU A 787 28.37 -6.55 -29.14
CA LEU A 787 27.29 -6.19 -30.05
C LEU A 787 26.34 -7.34 -30.44
N PRO A 788 26.80 -8.60 -30.64
CA PRO A 788 25.93 -9.68 -31.10
C PRO A 788 24.72 -9.95 -30.19
N PRO A 789 24.86 -9.98 -28.85
CA PRO A 789 23.70 -10.11 -27.96
C PRO A 789 22.67 -8.98 -28.12
N ILE A 790 23.13 -7.74 -28.37
CA ILE A 790 22.25 -6.58 -28.57
C ILE A 790 21.48 -6.69 -29.89
N PHE A 791 22.14 -7.08 -30.97
CA PHE A 791 21.50 -7.31 -32.27
C PHE A 791 20.48 -8.46 -32.25
N MET A 792 20.76 -9.52 -31.50
CA MET A 792 19.80 -10.61 -31.28
C MET A 792 18.55 -10.13 -30.53
N LEU A 793 18.71 -9.28 -29.51
CA LEU A 793 17.57 -8.64 -28.84
C LEU A 793 16.78 -7.76 -29.80
N LEU A 794 17.45 -6.88 -30.55
CA LEU A 794 16.83 -6.01 -31.56
C LEU A 794 15.97 -6.81 -32.54
N SER A 795 16.52 -7.88 -33.14
CA SER A 795 15.78 -8.72 -34.08
C SER A 795 14.54 -9.35 -33.43
N SER A 796 14.68 -9.86 -32.20
CA SER A 796 13.56 -10.46 -31.48
C SER A 796 12.45 -9.45 -31.14
N TRP A 797 12.80 -8.21 -30.82
CA TRP A 797 11.84 -7.17 -30.45
C TRP A 797 11.18 -6.51 -31.65
N GLN A 798 11.93 -6.32 -32.75
CA GLN A 798 11.37 -5.95 -34.05
C GLN A 798 10.32 -6.96 -34.52
N ARG A 799 10.56 -8.25 -34.28
CA ARG A 799 9.60 -9.30 -34.55
C ARG A 799 8.32 -9.15 -33.74
N LEU A 800 8.44 -8.93 -32.44
CA LEU A 800 7.29 -8.70 -31.56
C LEU A 800 6.47 -7.49 -32.03
N GLU A 801 7.11 -6.38 -32.38
CA GLU A 801 6.41 -5.18 -32.86
C GLU A 801 5.69 -5.41 -34.20
N LEU A 802 6.33 -6.11 -35.15
CA LEU A 802 5.71 -6.41 -36.44
C LEU A 802 4.57 -7.42 -36.32
N GLU A 803 4.63 -8.37 -35.39
CA GLU A 803 3.56 -9.35 -35.14
C GLU A 803 2.29 -8.72 -34.50
N CYS A 804 2.36 -7.49 -33.96
CA CYS A 804 1.23 -6.77 -33.36
C CYS A 804 0.21 -6.19 -34.38
N TRP A 805 0.44 -6.30 -35.69
CA TRP A 805 -0.45 -5.71 -36.71
C TRP A 805 -1.94 -6.09 -36.61
N PRO A 806 -2.37 -7.30 -36.17
CA PRO A 806 -3.80 -7.62 -36.04
C PRO A 806 -4.47 -6.77 -34.96
N ILE A 807 -3.77 -6.58 -33.83
CA ILE A 807 -4.25 -5.81 -32.69
C ILE A 807 -4.36 -4.34 -33.07
N LEU A 808 -3.42 -3.81 -33.87
CA LEU A 808 -3.49 -2.42 -34.35
C LEU A 808 -4.73 -2.16 -35.21
N LEU A 809 -5.16 -3.12 -36.04
CA LEU A 809 -6.41 -2.99 -36.81
C LEU A 809 -7.63 -2.98 -35.88
N GLU A 810 -7.64 -3.83 -34.86
CA GLU A 810 -8.69 -3.85 -33.85
C GLU A 810 -8.71 -2.56 -33.02
N GLU A 811 -7.56 -1.95 -32.74
CA GLU A 811 -7.48 -0.66 -32.04
C GLU A 811 -8.02 0.50 -32.88
N VAL A 812 -7.74 0.55 -34.18
CA VAL A 812 -8.33 1.55 -35.08
C VAL A 812 -9.86 1.48 -35.01
N GLN A 813 -10.41 0.26 -35.13
CA GLN A 813 -11.86 0.04 -35.04
C GLN A 813 -12.40 0.39 -33.64
N GLY A 814 -11.72 -0.05 -32.58
CA GLY A 814 -12.09 0.24 -31.20
C GLY A 814 -12.06 1.72 -30.84
N LYS A 815 -11.24 2.54 -31.52
CA LYS A 815 -11.20 3.99 -31.33
C LYS A 815 -12.45 4.67 -31.91
N TYR A 816 -12.97 4.21 -33.04
CA TYR A 816 -14.28 4.66 -33.55
C TYR A 816 -15.41 4.27 -32.58
N GLU A 817 -15.39 3.05 -32.07
CA GLU A 817 -16.37 2.62 -31.08
C GLU A 817 -16.29 3.47 -29.81
N THR A 818 -15.09 3.79 -29.34
CA THR A 818 -14.86 4.64 -28.16
C THR A 818 -15.33 6.08 -28.41
N ASN A 819 -15.08 6.64 -29.59
CA ASN A 819 -15.56 7.98 -29.97
C ASN A 819 -17.09 8.05 -30.04
N ALA A 820 -17.73 7.05 -30.65
CA ALA A 820 -19.20 6.94 -30.64
C ALA A 820 -19.73 6.78 -29.21
N ALA A 821 -19.08 5.95 -28.40
CA ALA A 821 -19.43 5.73 -27.00
C ALA A 821 -19.38 7.03 -26.18
N LYS A 822 -18.39 7.91 -26.41
CA LYS A 822 -18.31 9.24 -25.76
C LYS A 822 -19.56 10.10 -25.99
N LEU A 823 -20.35 9.85 -27.04
CA LEU A 823 -21.63 10.53 -27.30
C LEU A 823 -22.77 10.09 -26.37
N TRP A 824 -22.55 9.08 -25.52
CA TRP A 824 -23.49 8.64 -24.48
C TRP A 824 -23.93 9.80 -23.58
N PHE A 825 -23.01 10.68 -23.18
CA PHE A 825 -23.31 11.81 -22.28
C PHE A 825 -24.21 12.88 -22.91
N PRO A 826 -23.86 13.47 -24.09
CA PRO A 826 -24.77 14.41 -24.73
C PRO A 826 -26.14 13.81 -25.04
N LEU A 827 -26.19 12.52 -25.41
CA LEU A 827 -27.45 11.83 -25.68
C LEU A 827 -28.27 11.66 -24.39
N ARG A 828 -27.66 11.19 -23.29
CA ARG A 828 -28.33 11.07 -21.99
C ARG A 828 -28.85 12.43 -21.50
N ALA A 829 -28.02 13.46 -21.53
CA ALA A 829 -28.41 14.80 -21.09
C ALA A 829 -29.57 15.39 -21.91
N LEU A 830 -29.61 15.12 -23.22
CA LEU A 830 -30.75 15.45 -24.06
C LEU A 830 -32.02 14.70 -23.62
N LEU A 831 -31.93 13.39 -23.40
CA LEU A 831 -33.07 12.53 -23.02
C LEU A 831 -33.59 12.84 -21.61
N SER A 832 -32.69 13.05 -20.64
CA SER A 832 -33.01 13.44 -19.26
C SER A 832 -33.75 14.76 -19.21
N LYS A 833 -33.26 15.80 -19.90
CA LYS A 833 -33.94 17.11 -20.00
C LYS A 833 -35.35 16.99 -20.60
N SER A 834 -35.51 16.13 -21.60
CA SER A 834 -36.80 15.90 -22.25
C SER A 834 -37.82 15.16 -21.38
N CYS A 835 -37.38 14.48 -20.31
CA CYS A 835 -38.27 13.82 -19.36
C CYS A 835 -38.93 14.81 -18.37
N ASP A 836 -38.31 15.97 -18.13
CA ASP A 836 -38.77 16.97 -17.15
C ASP A 836 -39.71 18.04 -17.72
N ILE A 837 -39.81 18.18 -19.05
CA ILE A 837 -40.60 19.23 -19.70
C ILE A 837 -42.00 18.72 -20.07
N PRO A 838 -43.08 19.34 -19.54
CA PRO A 838 -44.44 19.04 -19.98
C PRO A 838 -44.79 19.84 -21.25
N MET A 839 -44.96 19.14 -22.37
CA MET A 839 -45.60 19.54 -23.66
C MET A 839 -44.74 20.09 -24.83
N ASN A 840 -44.99 19.46 -26.00
CA ASN A 840 -44.88 19.92 -27.41
C ASN A 840 -43.52 19.98 -28.15
N ASP A 841 -42.43 19.49 -27.57
CA ASP A 841 -41.09 19.47 -28.21
C ASP A 841 -40.72 18.13 -28.89
N ASP A 842 -41.70 17.25 -29.18
CA ASP A 842 -41.46 15.91 -29.77
C ASP A 842 -40.65 16.02 -31.09
N LEU A 843 -40.88 17.07 -31.88
CA LEU A 843 -40.20 17.30 -33.16
C LEU A 843 -38.72 17.70 -33.00
N SER A 844 -38.35 18.41 -31.92
CA SER A 844 -36.95 18.81 -31.70
C SER A 844 -36.09 17.63 -31.20
N ILE A 845 -36.68 16.74 -30.40
CA ILE A 845 -36.06 15.48 -29.98
C ILE A 845 -35.84 14.56 -31.19
N ILE A 846 -36.85 14.38 -32.05
CA ILE A 846 -36.73 13.57 -33.27
C ILE A 846 -35.60 14.11 -34.15
N LYS A 847 -35.55 15.42 -34.41
CA LYS A 847 -34.49 16.04 -35.22
C LYS A 847 -33.10 15.85 -34.61
N SER A 848 -32.98 15.93 -33.29
CA SER A 848 -31.69 15.75 -32.60
C SER A 848 -31.21 14.29 -32.66
N ILE A 849 -32.12 13.33 -32.52
CA ILE A 849 -31.81 11.89 -32.66
C ILE A 849 -31.50 11.55 -34.13
N GLU A 850 -32.21 12.18 -35.07
CA GLU A 850 -31.94 12.04 -36.50
C GLU A 850 -30.54 12.56 -36.85
N GLU A 851 -30.18 13.75 -36.39
CA GLU A 851 -28.83 14.31 -36.52
C GLU A 851 -27.77 13.40 -35.88
N PHE A 852 -28.07 12.81 -34.71
CA PHE A 852 -27.18 11.86 -34.05
C PHE A 852 -26.86 10.63 -34.91
N VAL A 853 -27.78 10.13 -35.73
CA VAL A 853 -27.49 8.99 -36.62
C VAL A 853 -26.87 9.45 -37.94
N GLN A 854 -27.38 10.52 -38.55
CA GLN A 854 -26.93 11.00 -39.87
C GLN A 854 -25.51 11.56 -39.88
N THR A 855 -25.00 12.03 -38.75
CA THR A 855 -23.62 12.55 -38.61
C THR A 855 -22.58 11.46 -38.34
N SER A 856 -22.97 10.18 -38.38
CA SER A 856 -22.08 9.05 -38.16
C SER A 856 -21.23 8.73 -39.39
N ASN A 857 -20.01 8.25 -39.14
CA ASN A 857 -19.21 7.56 -40.14
C ASN A 857 -19.46 6.05 -40.08
N LEU A 858 -18.88 5.30 -41.02
CA LEU A 858 -19.02 3.84 -41.09
C LEU A 858 -18.61 3.16 -39.77
N GLY A 859 -17.50 3.58 -39.16
CA GLY A 859 -16.99 2.99 -37.91
C GLY A 859 -17.86 3.23 -36.68
N GLU A 860 -18.54 4.38 -36.60
CA GLU A 860 -19.36 4.79 -35.44
C GLU A 860 -20.81 4.29 -35.52
N PHE A 861 -21.31 3.96 -36.72
CA PHE A 861 -22.73 3.70 -36.95
C PHE A 861 -23.31 2.58 -36.08
N LYS A 862 -22.63 1.41 -35.99
CA LYS A 862 -23.06 0.28 -35.14
C LYS A 862 -23.22 0.72 -33.69
N THR A 863 -22.21 1.40 -33.15
CA THR A 863 -22.17 1.82 -31.74
C THR A 863 -23.19 2.90 -31.43
N ARG A 864 -23.43 3.85 -32.35
CA ARG A 864 -24.50 4.84 -32.18
C ARG A 864 -25.89 4.19 -32.16
N LEU A 865 -26.13 3.18 -32.99
CA LEU A 865 -27.38 2.40 -32.92
C LEU A 865 -27.50 1.59 -31.61
N HIS A 866 -26.40 1.00 -31.13
CA HIS A 866 -26.37 0.32 -29.82
C HIS A 866 -26.79 1.27 -28.69
N LEU A 867 -26.28 2.51 -28.69
CA LEU A 867 -26.63 3.51 -27.68
C LEU A 867 -28.13 3.82 -27.68
N LEU A 868 -28.75 4.00 -28.86
CA LEU A 868 -30.20 4.25 -28.96
C LEU A 868 -31.02 3.09 -28.37
N LEU A 869 -30.62 1.85 -28.66
CA LEU A 869 -31.28 0.66 -28.12
C LEU A 869 -31.09 0.55 -26.60
N ALA A 870 -29.88 0.83 -26.10
CA ALA A 870 -29.58 0.78 -24.67
C ALA A 870 -30.37 1.83 -23.88
N PHE A 871 -30.50 3.06 -24.38
CA PHE A 871 -31.35 4.07 -23.73
C PHE A 871 -32.84 3.68 -23.77
N HIS A 872 -33.31 3.08 -24.87
CA HIS A 872 -34.66 2.53 -24.92
C HIS A 872 -34.88 1.47 -23.82
N GLY A 873 -33.92 0.55 -23.64
CA GLY A 873 -33.96 -0.46 -22.58
C GLY A 873 -33.93 0.14 -21.17
N GLU A 874 -33.08 1.14 -20.91
CA GLU A 874 -32.98 1.80 -19.60
C GLU A 874 -34.32 2.40 -19.18
N PHE A 875 -35.00 3.08 -20.10
CA PHE A 875 -36.31 3.65 -19.82
C PHE A 875 -37.37 2.56 -19.66
N SER A 876 -37.32 1.48 -20.45
CA SER A 876 -38.26 0.35 -20.36
C SER A 876 -38.17 -0.35 -19.00
N ASP A 877 -36.95 -0.64 -18.56
CA ASP A 877 -36.68 -1.27 -17.26
C ASP A 877 -37.03 -0.34 -16.10
N GLY A 878 -36.75 0.96 -16.23
CA GLY A 878 -37.19 1.94 -15.23
C GLY A 878 -38.72 2.07 -15.14
N SER A 879 -39.44 1.88 -16.25
CA SER A 879 -40.90 1.80 -16.25
C SER A 879 -41.42 0.52 -15.61
N SER A 880 -40.78 -0.64 -15.86
CA SER A 880 -41.19 -1.92 -15.29
C SER A 880 -40.99 -1.98 -13.76
N VAL A 881 -39.92 -1.33 -13.28
CA VAL A 881 -39.57 -1.21 -11.85
C VAL A 881 -40.38 -0.09 -11.14
N GLY A 882 -41.13 0.72 -11.88
CA GLY A 882 -42.00 1.77 -11.36
C GLY A 882 -41.29 3.07 -10.97
N VAL A 883 -40.11 3.34 -11.55
CA VAL A 883 -39.37 4.60 -11.39
C VAL A 883 -39.89 5.67 -12.37
N TYR A 884 -40.23 5.27 -13.60
CA TYR A 884 -40.80 6.16 -14.61
C TYR A 884 -42.28 5.84 -14.88
N LEU A 885 -43.17 6.60 -14.23
CA LEU A 885 -44.63 6.48 -14.39
C LEU A 885 -45.23 7.58 -15.29
N SER A 886 -44.42 8.50 -15.81
CA SER A 886 -44.90 9.69 -16.52
C SER A 886 -45.16 9.42 -18.02
N THR A 887 -46.17 10.09 -18.57
CA THR A 887 -46.58 10.03 -19.98
C THR A 887 -45.47 10.46 -20.98
N PRO A 888 -44.62 11.47 -20.68
CA PRO A 888 -43.51 11.87 -21.57
C PRO A 888 -42.45 10.79 -21.78
N VAL A 889 -42.12 9.99 -20.77
CA VAL A 889 -41.10 8.93 -20.88
C VAL A 889 -41.53 7.84 -21.87
N LYS A 890 -42.82 7.48 -21.87
CA LYS A 890 -43.38 6.53 -22.85
C LYS A 890 -43.29 7.04 -24.29
N LYS A 891 -43.41 8.35 -24.51
CA LYS A 891 -43.23 8.94 -25.84
C LYS A 891 -41.78 8.85 -26.29
N ILE A 892 -40.83 9.16 -25.42
CA ILE A 892 -39.39 9.05 -25.71
C ILE A 892 -39.00 7.61 -26.03
N GLN A 893 -39.51 6.63 -25.27
CA GLN A 893 -39.36 5.20 -25.58
C GLN A 893 -39.81 4.88 -27.01
N ASN A 894 -41.02 5.31 -27.39
CA ASN A 894 -41.54 5.07 -28.74
C ASN A 894 -40.70 5.75 -29.83
N ILE A 895 -40.21 6.97 -29.59
CA ILE A 895 -39.33 7.68 -30.54
C ILE A 895 -38.03 6.89 -30.74
N LEU A 896 -37.36 6.49 -29.65
CA LEU A 896 -36.10 5.74 -29.70
C LEU A 896 -36.28 4.41 -30.43
N TYR A 897 -37.34 3.66 -30.14
CA TYR A 897 -37.62 2.37 -30.77
C TYR A 897 -37.83 2.50 -32.29
N ASN A 898 -38.63 3.49 -32.72
CA ASN A 898 -38.91 3.70 -34.14
C ASN A 898 -37.67 4.19 -34.91
N MET A 899 -36.90 5.11 -34.33
CA MET A 899 -35.66 5.60 -34.94
C MET A 899 -34.62 4.48 -35.07
N PHE A 900 -34.43 3.70 -34.01
CA PHE A 900 -33.58 2.51 -34.06
C PHE A 900 -34.05 1.53 -35.16
N GLY A 901 -35.35 1.19 -35.19
CA GLY A 901 -35.90 0.24 -36.16
C GLY A 901 -35.79 0.68 -37.62
N TYR A 902 -35.84 1.98 -37.90
CA TYR A 902 -35.60 2.52 -39.25
C TYR A 902 -34.14 2.34 -39.68
N TYR A 903 -33.18 2.82 -38.87
CA TYR A 903 -31.77 2.82 -39.25
C TYR A 903 -31.10 1.44 -39.15
N MET A 904 -31.61 0.53 -38.30
CA MET A 904 -31.13 -0.84 -38.18
C MET A 904 -31.17 -1.62 -39.51
N GLN A 905 -32.08 -1.25 -40.42
CA GLN A 905 -32.21 -1.87 -41.75
C GLN A 905 -30.93 -1.72 -42.60
N PHE A 906 -30.13 -0.69 -42.35
CA PHE A 906 -28.91 -0.41 -43.10
C PHE A 906 -27.64 -1.03 -42.49
N LEU A 907 -27.71 -1.60 -41.28
CA LEU A 907 -26.53 -2.09 -40.55
C LEU A 907 -25.77 -3.18 -41.30
N SER A 908 -26.49 -4.11 -41.94
CA SER A 908 -25.87 -5.22 -42.69
C SER A 908 -25.02 -4.74 -43.87
N LEU A 909 -25.45 -3.66 -44.55
CA LEU A 909 -24.71 -3.05 -45.65
C LEU A 909 -23.43 -2.36 -45.14
N VAL A 910 -23.54 -1.62 -44.02
CA VAL A 910 -22.41 -0.93 -43.40
C VAL A 910 -21.34 -1.91 -42.94
N LEU A 911 -21.73 -2.98 -42.23
CA LEU A 911 -20.78 -3.99 -41.74
C LEU A 911 -20.08 -4.72 -42.87
N ARG A 912 -20.80 -5.08 -43.93
CA ARG A 912 -20.21 -5.70 -45.12
C ARG A 912 -19.15 -4.80 -45.76
N GLN A 913 -19.40 -3.50 -45.82
CA GLN A 913 -18.42 -2.56 -46.39
C GLN A 913 -17.15 -2.45 -45.53
N ILE A 914 -17.29 -2.44 -44.20
CA ILE A 914 -16.17 -2.45 -43.26
C ILE A 914 -15.37 -3.74 -43.43
N GLU A 915 -16.03 -4.89 -43.48
CA GLU A 915 -15.39 -6.21 -43.60
C GLU A 915 -14.62 -6.35 -44.90
N VAL A 916 -15.20 -5.95 -46.04
CA VAL A 916 -14.49 -5.95 -47.34
C VAL A 916 -13.24 -5.06 -47.30
N SER A 917 -13.33 -3.89 -46.68
CA SER A 917 -12.18 -2.99 -46.53
C SER A 917 -11.09 -3.58 -45.61
N LYS A 918 -11.50 -4.25 -44.53
CA LYS A 918 -10.62 -4.90 -43.55
C LYS A 918 -9.88 -6.09 -44.17
N GLU A 919 -10.59 -6.99 -44.85
CA GLU A 919 -10.00 -8.18 -45.50
C GLU A 919 -8.92 -7.81 -46.53
N SER A 920 -9.16 -6.75 -47.31
CA SER A 920 -8.21 -6.24 -48.29
C SER A 920 -6.90 -5.76 -47.63
N VAL A 921 -7.02 -4.96 -46.56
CA VAL A 921 -5.87 -4.43 -45.81
C VAL A 921 -5.15 -5.53 -45.02
N GLU A 922 -5.90 -6.45 -44.40
CA GLU A 922 -5.35 -7.59 -43.66
C GLU A 922 -4.51 -8.50 -44.55
N LYS A 923 -4.97 -8.79 -45.77
CA LYS A 923 -4.20 -9.58 -46.74
C LYS A 923 -2.88 -8.90 -47.09
N GLU A 924 -2.91 -7.59 -47.38
CA GLU A 924 -1.70 -6.83 -47.68
C GLU A 924 -0.73 -6.75 -46.50
N LEU A 925 -1.23 -6.54 -45.28
CA LEU A 925 -0.42 -6.53 -44.05
C LEU A 925 0.26 -7.89 -43.81
N LYS A 926 -0.50 -8.97 -43.94
CA LYS A 926 0.01 -10.34 -43.80
C LYS A 926 1.09 -10.64 -44.82
N ASP A 927 0.92 -10.18 -46.05
CA ASP A 927 1.92 -10.33 -47.10
C ASP A 927 3.18 -9.47 -46.82
N GLN A 928 3.04 -8.23 -46.31
CA GLN A 928 4.20 -7.42 -45.89
C GLN A 928 5.02 -8.09 -44.77
N VAL A 929 4.37 -8.63 -43.75
CA VAL A 929 5.07 -9.30 -42.64
C VAL A 929 5.75 -10.59 -43.11
N LYS A 930 5.14 -11.34 -44.04
CA LYS A 930 5.77 -12.53 -44.66
C LYS A 930 6.96 -12.18 -45.57
N LEU A 931 6.91 -11.03 -46.25
CA LEU A 931 7.99 -10.56 -47.11
C LEU A 931 9.22 -10.12 -46.30
N TYR A 932 9.05 -9.83 -45.01
CA TYR A 932 10.15 -9.54 -44.10
C TYR A 932 10.97 -10.81 -43.86
N ARG A 933 12.17 -10.87 -44.44
CA ARG A 933 13.10 -12.00 -44.28
C ARG A 933 13.86 -11.83 -42.97
N TRP A 934 13.57 -12.68 -41.99
CA TRP A 934 14.25 -12.69 -40.69
C TRP A 934 15.72 -13.14 -40.76
N ASP A 935 16.11 -13.83 -41.84
CA ASP A 935 17.39 -14.55 -41.96
C ASP A 935 18.54 -13.74 -42.62
N GLN A 936 18.37 -12.46 -42.95
CA GLN A 936 19.46 -11.64 -43.50
C GLN A 936 20.22 -10.94 -42.37
N ASP A 937 21.51 -11.28 -42.22
CA ASP A 937 22.52 -10.73 -41.30
C ASP A 937 21.95 -9.88 -40.14
N PRO A 938 21.59 -10.50 -38.99
CA PRO A 938 21.02 -9.77 -37.84
C PRO A 938 21.96 -8.68 -37.29
N TYR A 939 23.25 -8.72 -37.66
CA TYR A 939 24.32 -7.82 -37.21
C TYR A 939 24.59 -6.65 -38.16
N SER A 940 23.59 -6.14 -38.88
CA SER A 940 23.77 -5.09 -39.88
C SER A 940 22.81 -3.91 -39.69
N LEU A 941 23.35 -2.69 -39.83
CA LEU A 941 22.60 -1.44 -39.97
C LEU A 941 21.51 -1.51 -41.06
N ALA A 942 21.73 -2.30 -42.13
CA ALA A 942 20.74 -2.51 -43.18
C ALA A 942 19.45 -3.18 -42.69
N SER A 943 19.54 -4.01 -41.64
CA SER A 943 18.37 -4.62 -41.01
C SER A 943 17.49 -3.57 -40.31
N ILE A 944 18.11 -2.59 -39.64
CA ILE A 944 17.41 -1.48 -38.98
C ILE A 944 16.70 -0.59 -40.02
N GLU A 945 17.33 -0.30 -41.16
CA GLU A 945 16.69 0.46 -42.23
C GLU A 945 15.52 -0.29 -42.88
N ASN A 946 15.68 -1.60 -43.14
CA ASN A 946 14.61 -2.44 -43.68
C ASN A 946 13.42 -2.53 -42.73
N PHE A 947 13.67 -2.62 -41.42
CA PHE A 947 12.63 -2.54 -40.40
C PHE A 947 11.88 -1.21 -40.46
N LYS A 948 12.58 -0.07 -40.50
CA LYS A 948 11.95 1.27 -40.60
C LYS A 948 11.04 1.40 -41.82
N ARG A 949 11.49 0.95 -42.99
CA ARG A 949 10.69 0.95 -44.23
C ARG A 949 9.44 0.06 -44.11
N THR A 950 9.58 -1.11 -43.47
CA THR A 950 8.45 -2.04 -43.27
C THR A 950 7.42 -1.46 -42.31
N ARG A 951 7.87 -0.89 -41.19
CA ARG A 951 7.03 -0.17 -40.22
C ARG A 951 6.23 0.97 -40.88
N GLN A 952 6.87 1.77 -41.74
CA GLN A 952 6.20 2.82 -42.52
C GLN A 952 5.12 2.28 -43.47
N LYS A 953 5.37 1.15 -44.14
CA LYS A 953 4.37 0.53 -45.02
C LYS A 953 3.16 0.05 -44.22
N ILE A 954 3.37 -0.59 -43.06
CA ILE A 954 2.29 -0.99 -42.15
C ILE A 954 1.46 0.23 -41.74
N PHE A 955 2.12 1.33 -41.37
CA PHE A 955 1.45 2.58 -41.02
C PHE A 955 0.60 3.15 -42.16
N LYS A 956 1.13 3.20 -43.40
CA LYS A 956 0.37 3.64 -44.59
C LYS A 956 -0.86 2.75 -44.86
N LEU A 957 -0.76 1.44 -44.60
CA LEU A 957 -1.90 0.52 -44.71
C LEU A 957 -2.96 0.75 -43.63
N LEU A 958 -2.55 1.05 -42.39
CA LEU A 958 -3.46 1.47 -41.32
C LEU A 958 -4.14 2.80 -41.65
N GLN A 959 -3.42 3.77 -42.23
CA GLN A 959 -3.99 5.02 -42.75
C GLN A 959 -5.04 4.79 -43.82
N ARG A 960 -4.79 3.88 -44.75
CA ARG A 960 -5.77 3.52 -45.77
C ARG A 960 -7.05 2.95 -45.15
N PHE A 961 -6.91 2.09 -44.13
CA PHE A 961 -8.07 1.55 -43.41
C PHE A 961 -8.86 2.67 -42.68
N ASN A 962 -8.18 3.56 -41.96
CA ASN A 962 -8.79 4.70 -41.26
C ASN A 962 -9.57 5.62 -42.20
N VAL A 963 -9.03 5.92 -43.39
CA VAL A 963 -9.73 6.74 -44.39
C VAL A 963 -11.02 6.06 -44.86
N CYS A 964 -10.98 4.74 -45.10
CA CYS A 964 -12.17 3.98 -45.50
C CYS A 964 -13.23 3.95 -44.40
N THR A 965 -12.85 3.81 -43.12
CA THR A 965 -13.79 3.77 -41.99
C THR A 965 -14.36 5.14 -41.62
N ASN A 966 -13.66 6.23 -41.96
CA ASN A 966 -14.10 7.60 -41.68
C ASN A 966 -15.14 8.17 -42.67
N CYS A 967 -15.52 7.42 -43.72
CA CYS A 967 -16.50 7.93 -44.67
C CYS A 967 -17.86 8.18 -44.00
N LEU A 968 -18.41 9.38 -44.19
CA LEU A 968 -19.75 9.76 -43.72
C LEU A 968 -20.83 8.96 -44.45
N LEU A 969 -21.85 8.54 -43.70
CA LEU A 969 -23.01 7.87 -44.26
C LEU A 969 -24.00 8.90 -44.81
N ILE A 970 -24.38 8.71 -46.07
CA ILE A 970 -25.46 9.47 -46.72
C ILE A 970 -26.64 8.49 -46.86
N PHE A 971 -27.71 8.74 -46.10
CA PHE A 971 -28.90 7.89 -46.02
C PHE A 971 -29.98 8.29 -47.02
#